data_AF-A0A4R5AP15-F1
#
_entry.id   AF-A0A4R5AP15-F1
#
_cell.length_a   1.000
_cell.length_b   1.000
_cell.length_c   1.000
_cell.angle_alpha   90.00
_cell.angle_beta   90.00
_cell.angle_gamma   90.00
#
_symmetry.space_group_name_H-M   'P 1'
#
loop_
_entity.id
_entity.type
_entity.pdbx_description
1 polymer ?
#
loop_
_entity_poly.entity_id
_entity_poly.type
_entity_poly.pdbx_seq_one_letter_code
_entity_poly.pdbx_strand_id
1 'polypeptide(L)'
;MALFGRSRSRPAKGAAARDLFERLRWRYFQVPPGLRFLGGLLLVALALSAVIVLNGPVLGTAAFTVILLIVVHLTLRSPTGMAVITVMASWLALSVPLGRLYPDEGHPSYLNPALLLALLALPVVVVAFRLRGYAPWRTAMLALGAAGVATAAVAHPLPEADVAPAWAAALAVLAYRWDRARRTVPAEAYETGWVQEQASPKGDGMAKPRKNPSGPDKRDRPDRRGGGGVGGGPGDDAVASAAGVPASTQTAYEQRAAAQAADTAVVAESSASPQARAEEEPAISVAEALAELEGMIGLEPVKRQVRSIAASIEAAHLRAAAGVPTEKPMRHFVFVGPSGTGKTTVARVLAKIFYAFGLLPEPTVVEAQRADLVGEFLGATAIKTNRLIDSALGGVLFIDEAYGLVNSGDGQPDRFGDEAVQTLLKRAEDDRDNLVIILAGYDAQMEEFLDSNPGLASRFGTRVHFPSYRPAELLQIADYHTGLREDRLDAEARSRLAVRFEEVERRGIIDALGNGRFVRSLTEAAARARDVRVVEGVSSSAELAKPTAEDLVTLLAEDVETAFAEVTERYRGYAETPTLDEALGSLDAMIGLEPVKRQIREIAAQLQVARMREEQGLVTRPPIRHFVFTGPPGTGKTTVARVLGRIFAAFGLLARPEVVEAQRADLVGEHLGATALKTNKVIDSALGGVLFVDEAYALSNPGYSGGDAFGSEAVQTLLKRAEDDRDRLVIVLAGYEADMDRFLSSNPGLSSRFDVRVDFPSYGPDELLRIAQLIAEQGGDHWEENALDDLALVFQRACGTGRIDELGNGRFARSMYEKACACRALRAAGLGSAATTDDLTLLTTDDVRDAFAELTHRLA
;
A
#
# COMPACT_ATOMS: atom_id res chain seq x y z
N MET A 1 30.05 29.54 -27.48
CA MET A 1 29.32 30.64 -28.12
C MET A 1 27.91 30.16 -28.46
N ALA A 2 26.91 30.90 -27.96
CA ALA A 2 25.50 30.96 -28.33
C ALA A 2 24.83 29.70 -28.93
N LEU A 3 23.90 29.11 -28.17
CA LEU A 3 22.51 28.83 -28.56
C LEU A 3 21.85 27.88 -27.53
N PHE A 4 21.46 28.40 -26.37
CA PHE A 4 20.32 27.84 -25.65
C PHE A 4 19.46 28.98 -25.11
N GLY A 5 18.24 29.01 -25.64
CA GLY A 5 17.26 30.08 -25.51
C GLY A 5 16.80 30.25 -24.07
N ARG A 6 16.64 31.52 -23.70
CA ARG A 6 16.04 31.98 -22.46
C ARG A 6 14.57 31.55 -22.39
N SER A 7 14.21 30.68 -21.45
CA SER A 7 12.88 30.70 -20.83
C SER A 7 13.02 31.12 -19.36
N ARG A 8 13.09 32.44 -19.13
CA ARG A 8 12.96 33.00 -17.78
C ARG A 8 11.49 32.90 -17.36
N SER A 9 11.09 31.82 -16.70
CA SER A 9 9.89 31.82 -15.87
C SER A 9 10.13 32.76 -14.68
N ARG A 10 9.47 33.91 -14.66
CA ARG A 10 9.38 34.75 -13.45
C ARG A 10 8.82 33.89 -12.31
N PRO A 11 9.48 33.79 -11.15
CA PRO A 11 8.85 33.17 -9.99
C PRO A 11 7.65 34.05 -9.60
N ALA A 12 6.45 33.49 -9.73
CA ALA A 12 5.25 34.08 -9.15
C ALA A 12 5.47 34.22 -7.65
N LYS A 13 5.21 35.41 -7.09
CA LYS A 13 5.37 35.74 -5.66
C LYS A 13 4.62 34.79 -4.70
N GLY A 14 3.79 33.87 -5.20
CA GLY A 14 3.10 32.83 -4.41
C GLY A 14 3.88 31.51 -4.21
N ALA A 15 4.99 31.27 -4.92
CA ALA A 15 5.76 30.02 -4.80
C ALA A 15 6.51 29.93 -3.46
N ALA A 16 7.12 31.02 -3.01
CA ALA A 16 7.88 31.07 -1.75
C ALA A 16 6.99 30.87 -0.50
N ALA A 17 5.76 31.38 -0.53
CA ALA A 17 4.83 31.23 0.59
C ALA A 17 4.26 29.80 0.71
N ARG A 18 3.98 29.13 -0.43
CA ARG A 18 3.62 27.70 -0.45
C ARG A 18 4.78 26.82 0.03
N ASP A 19 5.99 27.11 -0.43
CA ASP A 19 7.19 26.35 -0.10
C ASP A 19 7.58 26.49 1.38
N LEU A 20 7.46 27.68 1.96
CA LEU A 20 7.66 27.88 3.41
C LEU A 20 6.60 27.13 4.25
N PHE A 21 5.34 27.15 3.81
CA PHE A 21 4.24 26.47 4.51
C PHE A 21 4.40 24.94 4.50
N GLU A 22 4.73 24.36 3.35
CA GLU A 22 4.97 22.91 3.24
C GLU A 22 6.19 22.47 4.07
N ARG A 23 7.27 23.27 4.10
CA ARG A 23 8.43 22.98 4.97
C ARG A 23 8.08 23.00 6.46
N LEU A 24 7.26 23.95 6.90
CA LEU A 24 6.80 24.04 8.30
C LEU A 24 5.86 22.89 8.66
N ARG A 25 4.93 22.56 7.76
CA ARG A 25 4.01 21.42 7.91
C ARG A 25 4.77 20.11 8.01
N TRP A 26 5.71 19.86 7.09
CA TRP A 26 6.53 18.66 7.09
C TRP A 26 7.33 18.52 8.39
N ARG A 27 8.00 19.59 8.84
CA ARG A 27 8.74 19.59 10.11
C ARG A 27 7.85 19.37 11.32
N TYR A 28 6.67 20.00 11.37
CA TYR A 28 5.71 19.80 12.46
C TYR A 28 5.25 18.34 12.53
N PHE A 29 4.97 17.70 11.38
CA PHE A 29 4.51 16.32 11.31
C PHE A 29 5.60 15.24 11.48
N GLN A 30 6.87 15.62 11.54
CA GLN A 30 7.97 14.70 11.89
C GLN A 30 8.17 14.50 13.39
N VAL A 31 7.79 15.48 14.21
CA VAL A 31 7.92 15.37 15.67
C VAL A 31 6.89 14.36 16.20
N PRO A 32 7.21 13.39 17.07
CA PRO A 32 6.19 12.46 17.60
C PRO A 32 5.01 13.18 18.28
N PRO A 33 3.77 12.64 18.22
CA PRO A 33 2.59 13.30 18.80
C PRO A 33 2.75 13.69 20.27
N GLY A 34 3.42 12.84 21.07
CA GLY A 34 3.72 13.10 22.47
C GLY A 34 4.60 14.34 22.69
N LEU A 35 5.65 14.53 21.88
CA LEU A 35 6.51 15.72 21.96
C LEU A 35 5.79 17.01 21.55
N ARG A 36 4.87 16.93 20.57
CA ARG A 36 4.06 18.10 20.16
C ARG A 36 3.13 18.54 21.29
N PHE A 37 2.51 17.59 21.98
CA PHE A 37 1.66 17.85 23.13
C PHE A 37 2.46 18.51 24.27
N LEU A 38 3.64 17.97 24.57
CA LEU A 38 4.55 18.50 25.60
C LEU A 38 5.03 19.92 25.27
N GLY A 39 5.40 20.17 24.00
CA GLY A 39 5.77 21.50 23.53
C GLY A 39 4.62 22.52 23.58
N GLY A 40 3.39 22.09 23.27
CA GLY A 40 2.20 22.92 23.44
C GLY A 40 1.94 23.28 24.90
N LEU A 41 2.09 22.32 25.81
CA LEU A 41 1.92 22.53 27.24
C LEU A 41 2.98 23.48 27.82
N LEU A 42 4.23 23.38 27.35
CA LEU A 42 5.31 24.31 27.69
C LEU A 42 5.01 25.74 27.20
N LEU A 43 4.46 25.89 25.99
CA LEU A 43 4.06 27.19 25.43
C LEU A 43 2.93 27.86 26.24
N VAL A 44 1.94 27.07 26.68
CA VAL A 44 0.89 27.55 27.58
C VAL A 44 1.49 27.97 28.92
N ALA A 45 2.39 27.18 29.51
CA ALA A 45 3.06 27.52 30.75
C ALA A 45 3.86 28.82 30.64
N LEU A 46 4.65 29.01 29.58
CA LEU A 46 5.40 30.24 29.30
C LEU A 46 4.49 31.46 29.13
N ALA A 47 3.40 31.33 28.39
CA ALA A 47 2.43 32.41 28.18
C ALA A 47 1.76 32.81 29.50
N LEU A 48 1.42 31.84 30.36
CA LEU A 48 0.86 32.09 31.67
C LEU A 48 1.88 32.75 32.60
N SER A 49 3.13 32.27 32.63
CA SER A 49 4.20 32.88 33.42
C SER A 49 4.45 34.33 33.02
N ALA A 50 4.49 34.64 31.72
CA ALA A 50 4.66 36.01 31.22
C ALA A 50 3.50 36.92 31.65
N VAL A 51 2.26 36.44 31.60
CA VAL A 51 1.09 37.23 32.00
C VAL A 51 0.99 37.44 33.51
N ILE A 52 1.43 36.47 34.31
CA ILE A 52 1.55 36.64 35.76
C ILE A 52 2.59 37.71 36.09
N VAL A 53 3.75 37.71 35.43
CA VAL A 53 4.80 38.73 35.63
C VAL A 53 4.34 40.13 35.21
N LEU A 54 3.49 40.23 34.19
CA LEU A 54 2.99 41.49 33.63
C LEU A 54 1.64 41.94 34.22
N ASN A 55 1.13 41.27 35.28
CA ASN A 55 -0.17 41.54 35.90
C ASN A 55 -1.37 41.57 34.91
N GLY A 56 -1.39 40.63 33.96
CA GLY A 56 -2.48 40.49 32.99
C GLY A 56 -3.55 39.46 33.37
N PRO A 57 -4.65 39.37 32.60
CA PRO A 57 -5.78 38.48 32.89
C PRO A 57 -5.45 37.00 32.57
N VAL A 58 -4.93 36.28 33.57
CA VAL A 58 -4.44 34.89 33.46
C VAL A 58 -5.44 33.93 32.78
N LEU A 59 -6.70 33.97 33.19
CA LEU A 59 -7.76 33.10 32.65
C LEU A 59 -8.06 33.38 31.17
N GLY A 60 -8.03 34.65 30.78
CA GLY A 60 -8.23 35.08 29.39
C GLY A 60 -7.06 34.65 28.50
N THR A 61 -5.83 34.81 29.00
CA THR A 61 -4.63 34.38 28.27
C THR A 61 -4.55 32.86 28.15
N ALA A 62 -4.92 32.11 29.18
CA ALA A 62 -4.97 30.64 29.13
C ALA A 62 -5.91 30.17 28.01
N ALA A 63 -7.15 30.66 28.03
CA ALA A 63 -8.17 30.32 27.05
C ALA A 63 -7.72 30.72 25.63
N PHE A 64 -7.19 31.93 25.47
CA PHE A 64 -6.69 32.42 24.19
C PHE A 64 -5.54 31.56 23.64
N THR A 65 -4.57 31.20 24.49
CA THR A 65 -3.40 30.41 24.08
C THR A 65 -3.80 29.00 23.66
N VAL A 66 -4.72 28.36 24.39
CA VAL A 66 -5.25 27.03 24.05
C VAL A 66 -6.03 27.08 22.73
N ILE A 67 -6.89 28.09 22.55
CA ILE A 67 -7.62 28.30 21.30
C ILE A 67 -6.63 28.51 20.14
N LEU A 68 -5.59 29.32 20.34
CA LEU A 68 -4.56 29.56 19.34
C LEU A 68 -3.82 28.27 18.96
N LEU A 69 -3.45 27.42 19.92
CA LEU A 69 -2.80 26.14 19.66
C LEU A 69 -3.71 25.17 18.90
N ILE A 70 -5.00 25.12 19.23
CA ILE A 70 -5.99 24.32 18.50
C ILE A 70 -6.13 24.82 17.07
N VAL A 71 -6.19 26.14 16.88
CA VAL A 71 -6.26 26.78 15.56
C VAL A 71 -4.99 26.48 14.74
N VAL A 72 -3.80 26.58 15.34
CA VAL A 72 -2.51 26.23 14.70
C VAL A 72 -2.46 24.74 14.33
N HIS A 73 -2.95 23.86 15.20
CA HIS A 73 -3.00 22.43 14.93
C HIS A 73 -3.96 22.09 13.76
N LEU A 74 -5.14 22.70 13.74
CA LEU A 74 -6.13 22.50 12.69
C LEU A 74 -5.70 23.12 11.35
N THR A 75 -4.97 24.24 11.38
CA THR A 75 -4.44 24.91 10.17
C THR A 75 -3.33 24.13 9.50
N LEU A 76 -2.44 23.49 10.25
CA LEU A 76 -1.37 22.66 9.69
C LEU A 76 -1.91 21.38 9.02
N ARG A 77 -3.18 21.01 9.26
CA ARG A 77 -3.82 19.83 8.67
C ARG A 77 -4.39 20.08 7.26
N SER A 78 -4.74 21.32 6.88
CA SER A 78 -5.24 21.62 5.52
C SER A 78 -5.03 23.09 5.07
N PRO A 79 -4.58 23.35 3.82
CA PRO A 79 -4.42 24.70 3.27
C PRO A 79 -5.74 25.50 3.21
N THR A 80 -6.87 24.82 3.08
CA THR A 80 -8.21 25.41 3.07
C THR A 80 -8.60 25.98 4.43
N GLY A 81 -8.12 25.40 5.53
CA GLY A 81 -8.33 25.89 6.89
C GLY A 81 -7.70 27.26 7.13
N MET A 82 -6.46 27.48 6.66
CA MET A 82 -5.76 28.77 6.76
C MET A 82 -6.57 29.91 6.12
N ALA A 83 -7.07 29.71 4.90
CA ALA A 83 -7.82 30.74 4.19
C ALA A 83 -9.15 31.11 4.91
N VAL A 84 -9.82 30.13 5.52
CA VAL A 84 -11.05 30.39 6.31
C VAL A 84 -10.74 31.18 7.57
N ILE A 85 -9.65 30.85 8.26
CA ILE A 85 -9.24 31.53 9.49
C ILE A 85 -8.81 32.96 9.21
N THR A 86 -8.09 33.21 8.10
CA THR A 86 -7.77 34.57 7.67
C THR A 86 -9.03 35.38 7.40
N VAL A 87 -10.00 34.82 6.69
CA VAL A 87 -11.30 35.49 6.44
C VAL A 87 -12.03 35.79 7.75
N MET A 88 -12.05 34.84 8.69
CA MET A 88 -12.68 35.00 10.00
C MET A 88 -11.97 36.07 10.84
N ALA A 89 -10.64 36.08 10.87
CA ALA A 89 -9.84 37.07 11.59
C ALA A 89 -10.01 38.47 10.99
N SER A 90 -10.00 38.59 9.66
CA SER A 90 -10.26 39.85 8.96
C SER A 90 -11.67 40.38 9.26
N TRP A 91 -12.67 39.50 9.33
CA TRP A 91 -14.03 39.89 9.70
C TRP A 91 -14.14 40.35 11.15
N LEU A 92 -13.52 39.63 12.10
CA LEU A 92 -13.49 40.04 13.51
C LEU A 92 -12.79 41.40 13.70
N ALA A 93 -11.76 41.68 12.92
CA ALA A 93 -11.12 43.00 12.92
C ALA A 93 -12.03 44.08 12.32
N LEU A 94 -12.81 43.75 11.28
CA LEU A 94 -13.71 44.67 10.58
C LEU A 94 -15.03 44.90 11.33
N SER A 95 -15.48 43.95 12.16
CA SER A 95 -16.74 44.06 12.92
C SER A 95 -16.71 45.18 13.94
N VAL A 96 -15.53 45.52 14.47
CA VAL A 96 -15.33 46.61 15.44
C VAL A 96 -15.58 47.99 14.81
N PRO A 97 -14.88 48.42 13.73
CA PRO A 97 -15.16 49.71 13.10
C PRO A 97 -16.54 49.76 12.44
N LEU A 98 -17.06 48.65 11.90
CA LEU A 98 -18.41 48.60 11.34
C LEU A 98 -19.49 48.76 12.42
N GLY A 99 -19.32 48.14 13.59
CA GLY A 99 -20.26 48.29 14.71
C GLY A 99 -20.34 49.73 15.22
N ARG A 100 -19.24 50.50 15.15
CA ARG A 100 -19.20 51.92 15.54
C ARG A 100 -20.01 52.84 14.61
N LEU A 101 -20.46 52.35 13.46
CA LEU A 101 -21.34 53.11 12.56
C LEU A 101 -22.78 53.20 13.09
N TYR A 102 -23.14 52.37 14.08
CA TYR A 102 -24.45 52.38 14.71
C TYR A 102 -24.35 52.97 16.13
N PRO A 103 -25.17 53.97 16.48
CA PRO A 103 -25.11 54.61 17.79
C PRO A 103 -25.55 53.67 18.92
N ASP A 104 -24.75 53.58 19.99
CA ASP A 104 -24.89 52.67 21.14
C ASP A 104 -26.00 53.09 22.15
N GLU A 105 -27.00 53.87 21.71
CA GLU A 105 -28.00 54.44 22.63
C GLU A 105 -29.12 53.43 22.94
N GLY A 106 -28.92 52.65 24.00
CA GLY A 106 -30.00 51.93 24.70
C GLY A 106 -29.97 50.40 24.63
N HIS A 107 -28.95 49.79 24.00
CA HIS A 107 -28.82 48.33 23.96
C HIS A 107 -28.06 47.78 25.20
N PRO A 108 -28.54 46.68 25.81
CA PRO A 108 -27.77 45.95 26.81
C PRO A 108 -26.40 45.53 26.26
N SER A 109 -25.37 45.45 27.10
CA SER A 109 -23.98 45.15 26.68
C SER A 109 -23.80 43.85 25.89
N TYR A 110 -24.74 42.91 25.98
CA TYR A 110 -24.77 41.66 25.21
C TYR A 110 -25.42 41.78 23.81
N LEU A 111 -26.03 42.92 23.48
CA LEU A 111 -26.62 43.26 22.17
C LEU A 111 -25.79 44.33 21.44
N ASN A 112 -24.52 44.53 21.81
CA ASN A 112 -23.66 45.51 21.14
C ASN A 112 -23.52 45.15 19.64
N PRO A 113 -23.76 46.11 18.72
CA PRO A 113 -23.66 45.91 17.27
C PRO A 113 -22.33 45.27 16.82
N ALA A 114 -21.21 45.66 17.42
CA ALA A 114 -19.89 45.09 17.11
C ALA A 114 -19.79 43.60 17.52
N LEU A 115 -20.42 43.22 18.63
CA LEU A 115 -20.45 41.84 19.13
C LEU A 115 -21.40 40.97 18.29
N LEU A 116 -22.55 41.51 17.90
CA LEU A 116 -23.48 40.83 17.00
C LEU A 116 -22.89 40.61 15.60
N LEU A 117 -22.11 41.56 15.09
CA LEU A 117 -21.33 41.38 13.85
C LEU A 117 -20.21 40.35 14.04
N ALA A 118 -19.49 40.35 15.15
CA ALA A 118 -18.44 39.36 15.42
C ALA A 118 -19.01 37.93 15.49
N LEU A 119 -20.16 37.75 16.15
CA LEU A 119 -20.85 36.46 16.26
C LEU A 119 -21.30 35.88 14.92
N LEU A 120 -21.50 36.71 13.88
CA LEU A 120 -21.88 36.27 12.54
C LEU A 120 -20.82 35.34 11.90
N ALA A 121 -19.55 35.46 12.28
CA ALA A 121 -18.45 34.71 11.67
C ALA A 121 -18.63 33.18 11.82
N LEU A 122 -19.03 32.74 13.01
CA LEU A 122 -19.13 31.33 13.38
C LEU A 122 -20.19 30.57 12.55
N PRO A 123 -21.48 30.99 12.50
CA PRO A 123 -22.48 30.29 11.71
C PRO A 123 -22.18 30.36 10.20
N VAL A 124 -21.60 31.47 9.71
CA VAL A 124 -21.23 31.60 8.29
C VAL A 124 -20.15 30.58 7.91
N VAL A 125 -19.11 30.43 8.74
CA VAL A 125 -18.05 29.45 8.53
C VAL A 125 -18.59 28.02 8.60
N VAL A 126 -19.43 27.70 9.60
CA VAL A 126 -20.04 26.37 9.75
C VAL A 126 -20.85 25.99 8.50
N VAL A 127 -21.67 26.92 7.99
CA VAL A 127 -22.46 26.68 6.77
C VAL A 127 -21.55 26.59 5.55
N ALA A 128 -20.50 27.42 5.45
CA ALA A 128 -19.53 27.36 4.37
C ALA A 128 -18.81 26.00 4.27
N PHE A 129 -18.51 25.35 5.41
CA PHE A 129 -17.95 24.00 5.44
C PHE A 129 -18.95 22.91 5.06
N ARG A 130 -20.25 23.14 5.25
CA ARG A 130 -21.31 22.18 4.87
C ARG A 130 -21.70 22.26 3.38
N LEU A 131 -21.29 23.32 2.70
CA LEU A 131 -21.58 23.55 1.29
C LEU A 131 -20.59 22.80 0.38
N ARG A 132 -20.96 21.58 -0.03
CA ARG A 132 -20.20 20.80 -1.02
C ARG A 132 -20.18 21.52 -2.39
N GLY A 133 -19.04 21.48 -3.08
CA GLY A 133 -18.85 22.11 -4.40
C GLY A 133 -18.26 23.53 -4.39
N TYR A 134 -18.00 24.11 -3.22
CA TYR A 134 -17.33 25.42 -3.11
C TYR A 134 -16.22 25.38 -2.05
N ALA A 135 -15.10 26.07 -2.31
CA ALA A 135 -14.07 26.27 -1.29
C ALA A 135 -14.65 27.07 -0.11
N PRO A 136 -14.60 26.54 1.14
CA PRO A 136 -15.26 27.16 2.30
C PRO A 136 -14.86 28.62 2.55
N TRP A 137 -13.59 28.96 2.34
CA TRP A 137 -13.09 30.32 2.54
C TRP A 137 -13.71 31.33 1.57
N ARG A 138 -13.95 30.95 0.31
CA ARG A 138 -14.62 31.82 -0.67
C ARG A 138 -16.06 32.08 -0.27
N THR A 139 -16.73 31.07 0.30
CA THR A 139 -18.11 31.18 0.76
C THR A 139 -18.22 32.06 2.00
N ALA A 140 -17.32 31.87 2.96
CA ALA A 140 -17.23 32.75 4.12
C ALA A 140 -16.92 34.20 3.70
N MET A 141 -15.96 34.41 2.79
CA MET A 141 -15.55 35.74 2.34
C MET A 141 -16.68 36.49 1.64
N LEU A 142 -17.42 35.84 0.74
CA LEU A 142 -18.54 36.47 0.04
C LEU A 142 -19.70 36.80 0.99
N ALA A 143 -20.02 35.90 1.93
CA ALA A 143 -21.11 36.11 2.87
C ALA A 143 -20.78 37.23 3.88
N LEU A 144 -19.58 37.22 4.45
CA LEU A 144 -19.13 38.26 5.38
C LEU A 144 -18.88 39.59 4.66
N GLY A 145 -18.34 39.57 3.44
CA GLY A 145 -18.18 40.77 2.61
C GLY A 145 -19.52 41.43 2.29
N ALA A 146 -20.54 40.66 1.89
CA ALA A 146 -21.88 41.18 1.65
C ALA A 146 -22.52 41.74 2.92
N ALA A 147 -22.31 41.08 4.07
CA ALA A 147 -22.74 41.59 5.37
C ALA A 147 -22.11 42.95 5.67
N GLY A 148 -20.79 43.09 5.51
CA GLY A 148 -20.09 44.35 5.76
C GLY A 148 -20.54 45.50 4.85
N VAL A 149 -20.80 45.22 3.57
CA VAL A 149 -21.34 46.22 2.63
C VAL A 149 -22.76 46.64 3.03
N ALA A 150 -23.61 45.69 3.40
CA ALA A 150 -24.97 45.99 3.86
C ALA A 150 -24.96 46.83 5.15
N THR A 151 -24.09 46.49 6.11
CA THR A 151 -23.87 47.28 7.33
C THR A 151 -23.47 48.72 6.99
N ALA A 152 -22.46 48.92 6.13
CA ALA A 152 -22.00 50.26 5.79
C ALA A 152 -23.04 51.09 5.00
N ALA A 153 -23.80 50.44 4.11
CA ALA A 153 -24.79 51.12 3.27
C ALA A 153 -26.06 51.53 4.03
N VAL A 154 -26.45 50.78 5.06
CA VAL A 154 -27.71 50.99 5.81
C VAL A 154 -27.50 51.81 7.08
N ALA A 155 -26.27 51.88 7.60
CA ALA A 155 -25.94 52.63 8.81
C ALA A 155 -26.43 54.09 8.80
N HIS A 156 -26.34 54.77 7.65
CA HIS A 156 -26.72 56.18 7.53
C HIS A 156 -28.22 56.43 7.23
N PRO A 157 -28.87 55.70 6.29
CA PRO A 157 -30.27 55.93 5.95
C PRO A 157 -31.28 55.31 6.92
N LEU A 158 -30.94 54.23 7.63
CA LEU A 158 -31.84 53.51 8.55
C LEU A 158 -31.08 52.99 9.78
N PRO A 159 -30.68 53.88 10.71
CA PRO A 159 -29.92 53.49 11.90
C PRO A 159 -30.72 52.57 12.85
N GLU A 160 -32.05 52.67 12.85
CA GLU A 160 -32.96 51.80 13.65
C GLU A 160 -32.93 50.33 13.23
N ALA A 161 -32.42 50.01 12.03
CA ALA A 161 -32.34 48.63 11.55
C ALA A 161 -31.20 47.83 12.18
N ASP A 162 -30.30 48.49 12.91
CA ASP A 162 -29.13 47.90 13.58
C ASP A 162 -28.35 46.99 12.60
N VAL A 163 -27.80 45.86 13.07
CA VAL A 163 -27.03 44.89 12.27
C VAL A 163 -27.91 43.87 11.54
N ALA A 164 -29.23 43.97 11.63
CA ALA A 164 -30.16 43.03 10.96
C ALA A 164 -29.94 42.94 9.43
N PRO A 165 -29.64 44.04 8.69
CA PRO A 165 -29.31 43.98 7.27
C PRO A 165 -28.06 43.14 6.98
N ALA A 166 -27.08 43.14 7.88
CA ALA A 166 -25.83 42.38 7.75
C ALA A 166 -26.09 40.87 7.80
N TRP A 167 -26.88 40.44 8.78
CA TRP A 167 -27.31 39.05 8.92
C TRP A 167 -28.17 38.60 7.75
N ALA A 168 -29.08 39.45 7.28
CA ALA A 168 -29.91 39.19 6.10
C ALA A 168 -29.06 39.02 4.82
N ALA A 169 -28.05 39.88 4.62
CA ALA A 169 -27.16 39.81 3.46
C ALA A 169 -26.27 38.55 3.48
N ALA A 170 -25.66 38.21 4.62
CA ALA A 170 -24.91 36.96 4.75
C ALA A 170 -25.78 35.73 4.48
N LEU A 171 -27.00 35.71 5.02
CA LEU A 171 -27.94 34.61 4.84
C LEU A 171 -28.41 34.50 3.39
N ALA A 172 -28.62 35.63 2.70
CA ALA A 172 -28.96 35.65 1.27
C ALA A 172 -27.83 35.04 0.41
N VAL A 173 -26.57 35.40 0.68
CA VAL A 173 -25.42 34.82 -0.04
C VAL A 173 -25.29 33.33 0.23
N LEU A 174 -25.40 32.90 1.50
CA LEU A 174 -25.34 31.49 1.86
C LEU A 174 -26.49 30.70 1.25
N ALA A 175 -27.72 31.24 1.26
CA ALA A 175 -28.88 30.62 0.64
C ALA A 175 -28.71 30.51 -0.88
N TYR A 176 -28.22 31.56 -1.54
CA TYR A 176 -27.94 31.55 -2.98
C TYR A 176 -26.89 30.49 -3.34
N ARG A 177 -25.80 30.38 -2.57
CA ARG A 177 -24.76 29.38 -2.82
C ARG A 177 -25.23 27.96 -2.49
N TRP A 178 -26.00 27.78 -1.43
CA TRP A 178 -26.64 26.50 -1.08
C TRP A 178 -27.54 26.01 -2.19
N ASP A 179 -28.37 26.90 -2.69
CA ASP A 179 -29.31 26.62 -3.74
C ASP A 179 -28.58 26.40 -5.08
N ARG A 180 -27.50 27.12 -5.37
CA ARG A 180 -26.66 26.88 -6.56
C ARG A 180 -25.90 25.56 -6.48
N ALA A 181 -25.34 25.22 -5.31
CA ALA A 181 -24.71 23.92 -5.05
C ALA A 181 -25.67 22.75 -5.29
N ARG A 182 -26.96 22.91 -4.97
CA ARG A 182 -28.00 21.89 -5.26
C ARG A 182 -28.37 21.76 -6.73
N ARG A 183 -28.02 22.73 -7.57
CA ARG A 183 -28.39 22.77 -9.00
C ARG A 183 -27.26 22.45 -9.95
N THR A 184 -26.03 22.49 -9.49
CA THR A 184 -24.84 22.19 -10.29
C THR A 184 -24.30 20.83 -9.91
N VAL A 185 -24.94 19.78 -10.42
CA VAL A 185 -24.32 18.50 -10.80
C VAL A 185 -25.04 18.11 -12.10
N PRO A 186 -24.38 17.96 -13.27
CA PRO A 186 -22.99 17.52 -13.47
C PRO A 186 -22.10 18.46 -14.33
N ALA A 187 -20.79 18.20 -14.24
CA ALA A 187 -19.70 18.41 -15.22
C ALA A 187 -18.48 19.09 -14.58
N GLU A 188 -17.42 18.30 -14.53
CA GLU A 188 -16.05 18.60 -14.15
C GLU A 188 -15.46 19.69 -15.04
N ALA A 189 -14.69 20.62 -14.44
CA ALA A 189 -13.49 21.18 -15.05
C ALA A 189 -12.75 22.08 -14.03
N TYR A 190 -11.42 21.91 -14.02
CA TYR A 190 -10.36 22.70 -13.37
C TYR A 190 -9.90 22.29 -11.97
N GLU A 191 -9.11 21.21 -11.92
CA GLU A 191 -7.71 21.32 -11.42
C GLU A 191 -6.77 20.23 -11.99
N THR A 192 -6.55 20.22 -13.31
CA THR A 192 -5.22 20.02 -13.92
C THR A 192 -5.16 20.91 -15.16
N GLY A 193 -4.20 21.83 -15.23
CA GLY A 193 -4.18 22.89 -16.25
C GLY A 193 -3.48 22.47 -17.55
N TRP A 194 -4.02 22.89 -18.70
CA TRP A 194 -3.35 23.57 -19.83
C TRP A 194 -4.42 24.07 -20.86
N VAL A 195 -4.46 25.40 -21.04
CA VAL A 195 -4.88 26.30 -22.16
C VAL A 195 -5.76 25.79 -23.33
N GLN A 196 -6.89 26.47 -23.65
CA GLN A 196 -7.05 27.39 -24.81
C GLN A 196 -8.41 28.16 -24.80
N GLU A 197 -8.35 29.38 -25.33
CA GLU A 197 -9.38 30.43 -25.40
C GLU A 197 -10.29 30.25 -26.63
N GLN A 198 -11.62 30.35 -26.49
CA GLN A 198 -12.54 30.94 -27.47
C GLN A 198 -14.00 31.07 -26.97
N ALA A 199 -14.71 32.01 -27.59
CA ALA A 199 -15.85 32.80 -27.12
C ALA A 199 -17.22 32.08 -27.00
N SER A 200 -18.07 32.61 -26.09
CA SER A 200 -19.52 32.37 -26.09
C SER A 200 -20.27 33.21 -27.14
N PRO A 201 -21.53 32.85 -27.45
CA PRO A 201 -22.62 33.68 -26.91
C PRO A 201 -23.88 32.93 -26.43
N LYS A 202 -24.38 33.38 -25.26
CA LYS A 202 -25.76 33.60 -24.78
C LYS A 202 -26.92 32.62 -25.06
N GLY A 203 -27.67 32.34 -23.98
CA GLY A 203 -29.11 31.99 -24.01
C GLY A 203 -29.66 31.66 -22.62
N ASP A 204 -30.62 32.48 -22.14
CA ASP A 204 -31.13 32.60 -20.76
C ASP A 204 -32.07 31.48 -20.24
N GLY A 205 -32.28 31.45 -18.91
CA GLY A 205 -33.57 31.00 -18.36
C GLY A 205 -33.57 30.29 -17.00
N MET A 206 -33.55 31.04 -15.90
CA MET A 206 -33.78 30.59 -14.51
C MET A 206 -35.25 30.21 -14.21
N ALA A 207 -35.49 29.26 -13.29
CA ALA A 207 -36.44 29.43 -12.16
C ALA A 207 -36.32 28.33 -11.09
N LYS A 208 -36.51 28.70 -9.81
CA LYS A 208 -36.28 27.94 -8.56
C LYS A 208 -37.55 27.64 -7.76
N PRO A 209 -37.52 26.66 -6.84
CA PRO A 209 -38.66 25.91 -6.28
C PRO A 209 -39.06 26.38 -4.87
N ARG A 210 -40.14 25.81 -4.31
CA ARG A 210 -40.52 25.83 -2.88
C ARG A 210 -41.43 24.63 -2.59
N LYS A 211 -41.61 24.08 -1.38
CA LYS A 211 -40.84 23.91 -0.13
C LYS A 211 -41.79 23.05 0.76
N ASN A 212 -41.27 21.98 1.34
CA ASN A 212 -41.83 21.15 2.44
C ASN A 212 -42.16 22.00 3.70
N PRO A 213 -42.90 21.55 4.76
CA PRO A 213 -42.54 20.35 5.55
C PRO A 213 -43.57 19.62 6.48
N SER A 214 -43.07 18.52 7.09
CA SER A 214 -43.35 17.91 8.43
C SER A 214 -44.74 17.29 8.68
N GLY A 215 -44.94 16.00 9.02
CA GLY A 215 -44.27 15.07 9.97
C GLY A 215 -45.07 15.02 11.31
N PRO A 216 -45.04 13.98 12.19
CA PRO A 216 -44.51 12.61 12.10
C PRO A 216 -45.41 11.47 12.72
N ASP A 217 -44.95 10.23 12.55
CA ASP A 217 -44.95 9.08 13.51
C ASP A 217 -46.13 8.07 13.67
N LYS A 218 -45.70 6.79 13.73
CA LYS A 218 -46.30 5.52 14.24
C LYS A 218 -47.55 4.91 13.57
N ARG A 219 -47.43 3.70 12.98
CA ARG A 219 -47.64 2.36 13.59
C ARG A 219 -49.05 2.27 14.23
N ASP A 220 -49.99 1.47 13.76
CA ASP A 220 -49.95 0.00 13.75
C ASP A 220 -51.03 -0.63 12.83
N ARG A 221 -50.76 -1.87 12.39
CA ARG A 221 -51.66 -2.90 11.82
C ARG A 221 -52.86 -3.23 12.76
N PRO A 222 -53.83 -4.13 12.44
CA PRO A 222 -54.03 -4.95 11.21
C PRO A 222 -55.52 -5.10 10.76
N ASP A 223 -55.69 -5.95 9.72
CA ASP A 223 -56.81 -6.85 9.39
C ASP A 223 -58.15 -6.27 8.90
N ARG A 224 -58.49 -6.41 7.62
CA ARG A 224 -58.96 -7.60 6.86
C ARG A 224 -60.24 -8.27 7.41
N ARG A 225 -61.33 -8.02 6.69
CA ARG A 225 -62.40 -8.91 6.16
C ARG A 225 -63.48 -7.96 5.60
N GLY A 226 -64.14 -8.14 4.47
CA GLY A 226 -64.35 -9.26 3.55
C GLY A 226 -65.81 -9.17 3.06
N GLY A 227 -66.05 -9.32 1.74
CA GLY A 227 -67.38 -9.45 1.09
C GLY A 227 -68.15 -8.13 0.93
N GLY A 228 -68.60 -7.68 -0.25
CA GLY A 228 -69.43 -8.35 -1.26
C GLY A 228 -70.91 -8.20 -0.88
N GLY A 229 -71.86 -7.68 -1.65
CA GLY A 229 -71.93 -7.00 -2.94
C GLY A 229 -73.38 -6.47 -3.13
N VAL A 230 -73.55 -5.54 -4.07
CA VAL A 230 -74.74 -5.23 -4.89
C VAL A 230 -76.07 -4.78 -4.21
N GLY A 231 -76.38 -3.47 -4.34
CA GLY A 231 -77.53 -2.99 -5.14
C GLY A 231 -78.82 -2.53 -4.44
N GLY A 232 -79.11 -1.21 -4.54
CA GLY A 232 -80.48 -0.64 -4.53
C GLY A 232 -80.73 0.51 -3.55
N GLY A 233 -80.80 1.77 -4.03
CA GLY A 233 -81.21 2.98 -3.28
C GLY A 233 -82.75 3.14 -3.18
N PRO A 234 -83.33 4.35 -2.94
CA PRO A 234 -82.73 5.68 -2.79
C PRO A 234 -83.29 6.57 -1.63
N GLY A 235 -82.66 7.76 -1.47
CA GLY A 235 -83.14 8.96 -0.75
C GLY A 235 -82.62 9.10 0.68
N ASP A 236 -82.14 10.22 1.20
CA ASP A 236 -81.76 11.55 0.70
C ASP A 236 -80.79 12.11 1.76
N ASP A 237 -79.76 12.87 1.35
CA ASP A 237 -79.32 14.12 2.00
C ASP A 237 -78.00 14.66 1.41
N ALA A 238 -78.13 15.86 0.82
CA ALA A 238 -77.24 17.01 0.88
C ALA A 238 -75.82 17.04 0.25
N VAL A 239 -75.76 17.78 -0.88
CA VAL A 239 -74.82 18.88 -1.25
C VAL A 239 -73.31 18.61 -1.38
N ALA A 240 -72.79 18.62 -2.61
CA ALA A 240 -71.89 19.67 -3.14
C ALA A 240 -71.26 19.28 -4.50
N SER A 241 -71.37 20.19 -5.47
CA SER A 241 -70.88 20.09 -6.84
C SER A 241 -69.44 20.66 -7.00
N ALA A 242 -68.77 20.16 -8.04
CA ALA A 242 -67.37 20.33 -8.43
C ALA A 242 -66.89 21.76 -8.79
N ALA A 243 -65.56 21.93 -8.77
CA ALA A 243 -64.82 22.90 -9.59
C ALA A 243 -63.47 22.29 -10.05
N GLY A 244 -63.16 22.47 -11.33
CA GLY A 244 -62.27 21.64 -12.14
C GLY A 244 -60.78 21.98 -12.13
N VAL A 245 -60.01 21.06 -12.70
CA VAL A 245 -58.58 21.21 -13.00
C VAL A 245 -58.42 22.11 -14.23
N PRO A 246 -57.53 23.12 -14.21
CA PRO A 246 -57.32 24.01 -15.35
C PRO A 246 -56.74 23.27 -16.57
N ALA A 247 -57.27 23.57 -17.76
CA ALA A 247 -56.90 22.94 -19.04
C ALA A 247 -55.39 22.97 -19.35
N SER A 248 -54.66 23.99 -18.88
CA SER A 248 -53.19 24.10 -19.03
C SER A 248 -52.41 23.00 -18.31
N THR A 249 -53.01 22.39 -17.27
CA THR A 249 -52.40 21.30 -16.49
C THR A 249 -52.59 19.95 -17.17
N GLN A 250 -53.68 19.77 -17.92
CA GLN A 250 -53.91 18.59 -18.76
C GLN A 250 -53.00 18.61 -19.99
N THR A 251 -52.82 19.77 -20.65
CA THR A 251 -51.91 19.87 -21.80
C THR A 251 -50.46 19.60 -21.42
N ALA A 252 -50.03 20.04 -20.22
CA ALA A 252 -48.69 19.75 -19.71
C ALA A 252 -48.51 18.26 -19.33
N TYR A 253 -49.59 17.57 -18.94
CA TYR A 253 -49.56 16.13 -18.68
C TYR A 253 -49.51 15.33 -19.99
N GLU A 254 -50.30 15.73 -20.98
CA GLU A 254 -50.34 15.12 -22.32
C GLU A 254 -49.04 15.36 -23.10
N GLN A 255 -48.43 16.55 -23.00
CA GLN A 255 -47.13 16.84 -23.62
C GLN A 255 -45.98 16.09 -22.95
N ARG A 256 -46.06 15.84 -21.64
CA ARG A 256 -45.04 15.07 -20.90
C ARG A 256 -45.17 13.57 -21.13
N ALA A 257 -46.39 13.08 -21.29
CA ALA A 257 -46.68 11.72 -21.74
C ALA A 257 -46.27 11.51 -23.20
N ALA A 258 -46.47 12.50 -24.08
CA ALA A 258 -46.03 12.46 -25.48
C ALA A 258 -44.50 12.56 -25.64
N ALA A 259 -43.82 13.34 -24.79
CA ALA A 259 -42.35 13.42 -24.78
C ALA A 259 -41.70 12.14 -24.23
N GLN A 260 -42.30 11.50 -23.21
CA GLN A 260 -41.88 10.18 -22.75
C GLN A 260 -42.16 9.09 -23.79
N ALA A 261 -43.27 9.17 -24.52
CA ALA A 261 -43.54 8.27 -25.64
C ALA A 261 -42.57 8.45 -26.82
N ALA A 262 -42.06 9.67 -27.06
CA ALA A 262 -41.09 9.96 -28.11
C ALA A 262 -39.66 9.49 -27.76
N ASP A 263 -39.20 9.62 -26.52
CA ASP A 263 -37.90 9.07 -26.07
C ASP A 263 -37.93 7.53 -26.00
N THR A 264 -39.10 6.95 -25.71
CA THR A 264 -39.28 5.49 -25.79
C THR A 264 -39.32 5.01 -27.25
N ALA A 265 -39.74 5.84 -28.21
CA ALA A 265 -39.74 5.51 -29.64
C ALA A 265 -38.35 5.53 -30.27
N VAL A 266 -37.43 6.40 -29.82
CA VAL A 266 -36.05 6.46 -30.35
C VAL A 266 -35.17 5.33 -29.79
N VAL A 267 -35.50 4.79 -28.61
CA VAL A 267 -34.86 3.56 -28.07
C VAL A 267 -35.57 2.28 -28.57
N ALA A 268 -36.83 2.38 -29.00
CA ALA A 268 -37.61 1.26 -29.53
C ALA A 268 -37.37 0.92 -31.02
N GLU A 269 -36.64 1.75 -31.78
CA GLU A 269 -36.18 1.35 -33.12
C GLU A 269 -34.99 0.36 -33.10
N SER A 270 -34.50 -0.05 -31.91
CA SER A 270 -33.53 -1.13 -31.72
C SER A 270 -34.08 -2.34 -30.93
N SER A 271 -35.37 -2.34 -30.56
CA SER A 271 -36.02 -3.47 -29.89
C SER A 271 -37.04 -4.15 -30.81
N ALA A 272 -36.53 -4.88 -31.80
CA ALA A 272 -37.32 -5.90 -32.49
C ALA A 272 -37.82 -6.94 -31.46
N SER A 273 -39.09 -7.32 -31.59
CA SER A 273 -39.75 -8.35 -30.79
C SER A 273 -38.98 -9.69 -30.82
N PRO A 274 -39.02 -10.52 -29.76
CA PRO A 274 -38.30 -11.81 -29.69
C PRO A 274 -39.02 -12.93 -30.47
N GLN A 275 -39.42 -12.66 -31.71
CA GLN A 275 -39.87 -13.67 -32.66
C GLN A 275 -39.20 -13.40 -34.01
N ALA A 276 -38.34 -14.34 -34.42
CA ALA A 276 -37.55 -14.38 -35.64
C ALA A 276 -36.31 -13.45 -35.71
N ARG A 277 -35.35 -13.63 -34.78
CA ARG A 277 -33.93 -13.64 -35.21
C ARG A 277 -33.63 -15.08 -35.63
N ALA A 278 -33.41 -15.30 -36.92
CA ALA A 278 -32.87 -16.55 -37.40
C ALA A 278 -31.59 -16.86 -36.61
N GLU A 279 -31.38 -18.13 -36.27
CA GLU A 279 -30.16 -18.65 -35.69
C GLU A 279 -28.99 -18.33 -36.62
N GLU A 280 -28.38 -17.15 -36.46
CA GLU A 280 -27.06 -16.89 -37.03
C GLU A 280 -26.09 -17.80 -36.26
N GLU A 281 -25.54 -18.79 -36.94
CA GLU A 281 -24.47 -19.61 -36.39
C GLU A 281 -23.35 -18.68 -35.89
N PRO A 282 -22.82 -18.90 -34.68
CA PRO A 282 -21.79 -18.04 -34.13
C PRO A 282 -20.58 -18.00 -35.06
N ALA A 283 -20.08 -16.79 -35.34
CA ALA A 283 -19.02 -16.57 -36.32
C ALA A 283 -17.66 -17.18 -35.92
N ILE A 284 -17.51 -17.60 -34.66
CA ILE A 284 -16.31 -18.24 -34.12
C ILE A 284 -16.71 -19.67 -33.75
N SER A 285 -15.99 -20.65 -34.29
CA SER A 285 -16.22 -22.05 -33.96
C SER A 285 -15.56 -22.42 -32.62
N VAL A 286 -16.12 -23.43 -31.95
CA VAL A 286 -15.53 -23.99 -30.71
C VAL A 286 -14.11 -24.51 -30.97
N ALA A 287 -13.88 -25.08 -32.16
CA ALA A 287 -12.57 -25.60 -32.56
C ALA A 287 -11.52 -24.49 -32.66
N GLU A 288 -11.86 -23.32 -33.22
CA GLU A 288 -10.96 -22.16 -33.29
C GLU A 288 -10.64 -21.62 -31.90
N ALA A 289 -11.65 -21.49 -31.02
CA ALA A 289 -11.43 -21.01 -29.66
C ALA A 289 -10.56 -21.98 -28.83
N LEU A 290 -10.75 -23.28 -28.99
CA LEU A 290 -9.88 -24.30 -28.37
C LEU A 290 -8.48 -24.31 -28.98
N ALA A 291 -8.33 -24.08 -30.29
CA ALA A 291 -7.02 -23.97 -30.93
C ALA A 291 -6.23 -22.75 -30.40
N GLU A 292 -6.91 -21.62 -30.17
CA GLU A 292 -6.32 -20.45 -29.52
C GLU A 292 -5.83 -20.77 -28.10
N LEU A 293 -6.62 -21.52 -27.32
CA LEU A 293 -6.20 -21.99 -26.00
C LEU A 293 -4.97 -22.89 -26.07
N GLU A 294 -4.95 -23.85 -26.99
CA GLU A 294 -3.85 -24.79 -27.15
C GLU A 294 -2.55 -24.11 -27.61
N GLY A 295 -2.67 -23.02 -28.38
CA GLY A 295 -1.55 -22.17 -28.79
C GLY A 295 -0.92 -21.34 -27.66
N MET A 296 -1.59 -21.21 -26.50
CA MET A 296 -1.00 -20.53 -25.34
C MET A 296 0.16 -21.35 -24.77
N ILE A 297 1.24 -20.68 -24.36
CA ILE A 297 2.42 -21.33 -23.79
C ILE A 297 2.09 -21.89 -22.39
N GLY A 298 2.50 -23.14 -22.13
CA GLY A 298 2.30 -23.79 -20.82
C GLY A 298 0.83 -24.03 -20.46
N LEU A 299 0.47 -23.77 -19.19
CA LEU A 299 -0.91 -23.81 -18.67
C LEU A 299 -1.66 -25.14 -18.84
N GLU A 300 -0.95 -26.26 -18.97
CA GLU A 300 -1.58 -27.56 -19.24
C GLU A 300 -2.71 -27.95 -18.25
N PRO A 301 -2.60 -27.70 -16.93
CA PRO A 301 -3.73 -27.92 -16.01
C PRO A 301 -4.97 -27.12 -16.37
N VAL A 302 -4.81 -25.85 -16.75
CA VAL A 302 -5.90 -24.95 -17.18
C VAL A 302 -6.49 -25.42 -18.50
N LYS A 303 -5.65 -25.77 -19.48
CA LYS A 303 -6.07 -26.29 -20.79
C LYS A 303 -6.96 -27.53 -20.64
N ARG A 304 -6.53 -28.50 -19.83
CA ARG A 304 -7.35 -29.70 -19.52
C ARG A 304 -8.69 -29.35 -18.88
N GLN A 305 -8.69 -28.40 -17.94
CA GLN A 305 -9.91 -28.02 -17.23
C GLN A 305 -10.90 -27.30 -18.16
N VAL A 306 -10.43 -26.37 -18.98
CA VAL A 306 -11.26 -25.69 -19.98
C VAL A 306 -11.78 -26.68 -21.03
N ARG A 307 -10.96 -27.64 -21.49
CA ARG A 307 -11.42 -28.76 -22.34
C ARG A 307 -12.54 -29.56 -21.68
N SER A 308 -12.42 -29.88 -20.39
CA SER A 308 -13.47 -30.57 -19.64
C SER A 308 -14.75 -29.74 -19.54
N ILE A 309 -14.64 -28.42 -19.38
CA ILE A 309 -15.79 -27.51 -19.35
C ILE A 309 -16.47 -27.48 -20.71
N ALA A 310 -15.72 -27.26 -21.79
CA ALA A 310 -16.23 -27.27 -23.17
C ALA A 310 -16.92 -28.60 -23.51
N ALA A 311 -16.31 -29.74 -23.17
CA ALA A 311 -16.90 -31.06 -23.37
C ALA A 311 -18.21 -31.24 -22.58
N SER A 312 -18.29 -30.69 -21.35
CA SER A 312 -19.51 -30.76 -20.55
C SER A 312 -20.64 -29.91 -21.12
N ILE A 313 -20.31 -28.76 -21.71
CA ILE A 313 -21.26 -27.88 -22.40
C ILE A 313 -21.79 -28.58 -23.67
N GLU A 314 -20.90 -29.13 -24.48
CA GLU A 314 -21.27 -29.89 -25.68
C GLU A 314 -22.15 -31.10 -25.33
N ALA A 315 -21.81 -31.85 -24.28
CA ALA A 315 -22.64 -32.96 -23.82
C ALA A 315 -24.04 -32.51 -23.37
N ALA A 316 -24.16 -31.34 -22.74
CA ALA A 316 -25.46 -30.76 -22.38
C ALA A 316 -26.23 -30.33 -23.63
N HIS A 317 -25.58 -29.72 -24.61
CA HIS A 317 -26.17 -29.34 -25.88
C HIS A 317 -26.73 -30.56 -26.64
N LEU A 318 -25.93 -31.63 -26.77
CA LEU A 318 -26.35 -32.89 -27.39
C LEU A 318 -27.52 -33.55 -26.66
N ARG A 319 -27.53 -33.51 -25.32
CA ARG A 319 -28.65 -34.02 -24.51
C ARG A 319 -29.93 -33.20 -24.73
N ALA A 320 -29.83 -31.88 -24.77
CA ALA A 320 -30.95 -31.00 -25.07
C ALA A 320 -31.52 -31.27 -26.48
N ALA A 321 -30.65 -31.42 -27.48
CA ALA A 321 -31.03 -31.79 -28.84
C ALA A 321 -31.71 -33.16 -28.92
N ALA A 322 -31.33 -34.10 -28.05
CA ALA A 322 -31.96 -35.41 -27.89
C ALA A 322 -33.25 -35.39 -27.04
N GLY A 323 -33.72 -34.22 -26.60
CA GLY A 323 -34.94 -34.08 -25.79
C GLY A 323 -34.78 -34.52 -24.33
N VAL A 324 -33.55 -34.73 -23.84
CA VAL A 324 -33.28 -34.99 -22.43
C VAL A 324 -33.32 -33.67 -21.67
N PRO A 325 -34.09 -33.54 -20.58
CA PRO A 325 -34.09 -32.33 -19.77
C PRO A 325 -32.68 -32.02 -19.25
N THR A 326 -32.17 -30.85 -19.61
CA THR A 326 -30.88 -30.33 -19.15
C THR A 326 -31.04 -28.90 -18.69
N GLU A 327 -30.45 -28.56 -17.54
CA GLU A 327 -30.26 -27.16 -17.17
C GLU A 327 -29.20 -26.51 -18.07
N LYS A 328 -29.32 -25.21 -18.33
CA LYS A 328 -28.28 -24.46 -19.05
C LYS A 328 -26.98 -24.54 -18.23
N PRO A 329 -25.85 -24.97 -18.82
CA PRO A 329 -24.61 -25.21 -18.08
C PRO A 329 -23.82 -23.93 -17.76
N MET A 330 -24.46 -22.76 -17.72
CA MET A 330 -23.77 -21.50 -17.46
C MET A 330 -23.43 -21.36 -15.98
N ARG A 331 -22.17 -21.05 -15.71
CA ARG A 331 -21.60 -21.01 -14.36
C ARG A 331 -20.68 -19.80 -14.25
N HIS A 332 -20.55 -19.30 -13.03
CA HIS A 332 -19.52 -18.33 -12.69
C HIS A 332 -18.23 -19.03 -12.27
N PHE A 333 -17.10 -18.37 -12.49
CA PHE A 333 -15.78 -18.94 -12.27
C PHE A 333 -14.98 -18.17 -11.23
N VAL A 334 -14.07 -18.88 -10.57
CA VAL A 334 -13.01 -18.28 -9.76
C VAL A 334 -11.67 -18.66 -10.39
N PHE A 335 -10.87 -17.68 -10.77
CA PHE A 335 -9.53 -17.87 -11.30
C PHE A 335 -8.52 -17.58 -10.20
N VAL A 336 -7.92 -18.64 -9.66
CA VAL A 336 -6.91 -18.54 -8.60
C VAL A 336 -5.51 -18.74 -9.17
N GLY A 337 -4.58 -17.92 -8.74
CA GLY A 337 -3.16 -18.12 -9.03
C GLY A 337 -2.35 -16.82 -9.06
N PRO A 338 -1.02 -16.90 -9.18
CA PRO A 338 -0.13 -15.74 -9.18
C PRO A 338 -0.42 -14.73 -10.30
N SER A 339 0.00 -13.47 -10.12
CA SER A 339 -0.14 -12.44 -11.17
C SER A 339 0.69 -12.80 -12.41
N GLY A 340 0.22 -12.38 -13.60
CA GLY A 340 0.94 -12.61 -14.85
C GLY A 340 0.93 -14.06 -15.37
N THR A 341 0.10 -14.95 -14.82
CA THR A 341 -0.10 -16.33 -15.29
C THR A 341 -1.08 -16.46 -16.47
N GLY A 342 -1.67 -15.36 -16.96
CA GLY A 342 -2.54 -15.39 -18.14
C GLY A 342 -4.05 -15.52 -17.86
N LYS A 343 -4.49 -15.30 -16.62
CA LYS A 343 -5.91 -15.31 -16.20
C LYS A 343 -6.84 -14.54 -17.15
N THR A 344 -6.52 -13.28 -17.42
CA THR A 344 -7.29 -12.41 -18.32
C THR A 344 -7.33 -12.94 -19.75
N THR A 345 -6.23 -13.50 -20.25
CA THR A 345 -6.15 -14.07 -21.59
C THR A 345 -7.06 -15.31 -21.71
N VAL A 346 -7.02 -16.21 -20.73
CA VAL A 346 -7.90 -17.39 -20.69
C VAL A 346 -9.37 -17.01 -20.53
N ALA A 347 -9.69 -15.94 -19.81
CA ALA A 347 -11.06 -15.43 -19.69
C ALA A 347 -11.64 -15.02 -21.07
N ARG A 348 -10.84 -14.40 -21.94
CA ARG A 348 -11.23 -14.06 -23.32
C ARG A 348 -11.46 -15.31 -24.18
N VAL A 349 -10.64 -16.33 -24.01
CA VAL A 349 -10.83 -17.61 -24.70
C VAL A 349 -12.10 -18.30 -24.23
N LEU A 350 -12.37 -18.32 -22.92
CA LEU A 350 -13.64 -18.84 -22.39
C LEU A 350 -14.84 -18.08 -22.95
N ALA A 351 -14.79 -16.75 -23.03
CA ALA A 351 -15.86 -15.95 -23.63
C ALA A 351 -16.17 -16.38 -25.07
N LYS A 352 -15.13 -16.60 -25.89
CA LYS A 352 -15.25 -17.15 -27.24
C LYS A 352 -15.87 -18.54 -27.26
N ILE A 353 -15.49 -19.42 -26.33
CA ILE A 353 -16.07 -20.77 -26.22
C ILE A 353 -17.56 -20.69 -25.90
N PHE A 354 -17.97 -19.87 -24.92
CA PHE A 354 -19.38 -19.70 -24.57
C PHE A 354 -20.20 -19.09 -25.72
N TYR A 355 -19.65 -18.11 -26.42
CA TYR A 355 -20.25 -17.54 -27.63
C TYR A 355 -20.39 -18.58 -28.75
N ALA A 356 -19.35 -19.38 -28.99
CA ALA A 356 -19.35 -20.44 -30.00
C ALA A 356 -20.39 -21.55 -29.74
N PHE A 357 -20.75 -21.77 -28.47
CA PHE A 357 -21.86 -22.67 -28.10
C PHE A 357 -23.23 -21.99 -28.08
N GLY A 358 -23.32 -20.70 -28.44
CA GLY A 358 -24.56 -19.92 -28.39
C GLY A 358 -25.08 -19.66 -26.96
N LEU A 359 -24.22 -19.82 -25.95
CA LEU A 359 -24.58 -19.58 -24.54
C LEU A 359 -24.49 -18.10 -24.17
N LEU A 360 -23.57 -17.36 -24.81
CA LEU A 360 -23.45 -15.91 -24.68
C LEU A 360 -23.70 -15.24 -26.05
N PRO A 361 -24.47 -14.15 -26.11
CA PRO A 361 -24.66 -13.35 -27.31
C PRO A 361 -23.38 -12.76 -27.90
N GLU A 362 -22.38 -12.45 -27.07
CA GLU A 362 -21.15 -11.78 -27.48
C GLU A 362 -19.91 -12.45 -26.86
N PRO A 363 -18.77 -12.53 -27.58
CA PRO A 363 -17.51 -13.03 -27.04
C PRO A 363 -16.76 -11.94 -26.23
N THR A 364 -17.47 -10.95 -25.69
CA THR A 364 -16.89 -9.76 -25.04
C THR A 364 -16.49 -10.06 -23.59
N VAL A 365 -15.39 -9.45 -23.17
CA VAL A 365 -14.94 -9.47 -21.77
C VAL A 365 -14.81 -8.04 -21.29
N VAL A 366 -15.58 -7.69 -20.27
CA VAL A 366 -15.45 -6.43 -19.53
C VAL A 366 -14.56 -6.70 -18.33
N GLU A 367 -13.39 -6.07 -18.31
CA GLU A 367 -12.46 -6.14 -17.18
C GLU A 367 -12.79 -5.04 -16.17
N ALA A 368 -12.76 -5.40 -14.88
CA ALA A 368 -13.07 -4.51 -13.78
C ALA A 368 -12.13 -4.75 -12.60
N GLN A 369 -11.89 -3.70 -11.83
CA GLN A 369 -11.18 -3.74 -10.55
C GLN A 369 -12.07 -3.16 -9.45
N ARG A 370 -11.67 -3.27 -8.19
CA ARG A 370 -12.40 -2.67 -7.05
C ARG A 370 -12.79 -1.21 -7.31
N ALA A 371 -11.89 -0.43 -7.90
CA ALA A 371 -12.12 0.98 -8.21
C ALA A 371 -13.29 1.20 -9.18
N ASP A 372 -13.68 0.21 -9.98
CA ASP A 372 -14.80 0.27 -10.93
C ASP A 372 -16.12 -0.14 -10.28
N LEU A 373 -16.09 -1.00 -9.26
CA LEU A 373 -17.29 -1.45 -8.55
C LEU A 373 -17.69 -0.52 -7.41
N VAL A 374 -16.71 -0.06 -6.63
CA VAL A 374 -16.94 0.68 -5.38
C VAL A 374 -17.05 2.18 -5.63
N GLY A 375 -18.09 2.80 -5.07
CA GLY A 375 -18.33 4.24 -5.16
C GLY A 375 -17.66 5.01 -4.02
N GLU A 376 -17.34 6.28 -4.26
CA GLU A 376 -16.73 7.17 -3.25
C GLU A 376 -17.73 7.66 -2.17
N PHE A 377 -19.03 7.45 -2.39
CA PHE A 377 -20.10 7.94 -1.54
C PHE A 377 -21.13 6.84 -1.22
N LEU A 378 -21.77 6.95 -0.06
CA LEU A 378 -22.82 6.03 0.40
C LEU A 378 -23.98 5.96 -0.61
N GLY A 379 -24.33 4.75 -1.05
CA GLY A 379 -25.37 4.49 -2.05
C GLY A 379 -24.93 4.68 -3.51
N ALA A 380 -23.68 5.12 -3.77
CA ALA A 380 -23.15 5.18 -5.12
C ALA A 380 -22.62 3.81 -5.60
N THR A 381 -22.16 2.96 -4.68
CA THR A 381 -21.56 1.66 -4.99
C THR A 381 -22.53 0.75 -5.73
N ALA A 382 -23.76 0.57 -5.23
CA ALA A 382 -24.76 -0.26 -5.90
C ALA A 382 -25.06 0.24 -7.33
N ILE A 383 -25.13 1.57 -7.53
CA ILE A 383 -25.37 2.15 -8.87
C ILE A 383 -24.20 1.85 -9.80
N LYS A 384 -22.97 2.05 -9.31
CA LYS A 384 -21.75 1.85 -10.08
C LYS A 384 -21.54 0.38 -10.45
N THR A 385 -21.73 -0.52 -9.49
CA THR A 385 -21.69 -1.97 -9.69
C THR A 385 -22.74 -2.42 -10.70
N ASN A 386 -24.00 -1.94 -10.59
CA ASN A 386 -25.03 -2.28 -11.56
C ASN A 386 -24.68 -1.81 -12.98
N ARG A 387 -24.21 -0.56 -13.15
CA ARG A 387 -23.81 -0.06 -14.49
C ARG A 387 -22.70 -0.88 -15.12
N LEU A 388 -21.72 -1.28 -14.31
CA LEU A 388 -20.63 -2.13 -14.78
C LEU A 388 -21.16 -3.50 -15.22
N ILE A 389 -22.04 -4.11 -14.43
CA ILE A 389 -22.68 -5.38 -14.80
C ILE A 389 -23.53 -5.23 -16.06
N ASP A 390 -24.32 -4.15 -16.17
CA ASP A 390 -25.15 -3.86 -17.33
C ASP A 390 -24.30 -3.75 -18.61
N SER A 391 -23.08 -3.20 -18.52
CA SER A 391 -22.14 -3.13 -19.64
C SER A 391 -21.53 -4.48 -20.04
N ALA A 392 -21.62 -5.49 -19.18
CA ALA A 392 -21.10 -6.84 -19.41
C ALA A 392 -22.21 -7.87 -19.74
N LEU A 393 -23.48 -7.46 -19.73
CA LEU A 393 -24.60 -8.33 -20.09
C LEU A 393 -24.45 -8.84 -21.52
N GLY A 394 -24.69 -10.13 -21.72
CA GLY A 394 -24.46 -10.81 -22.99
C GLY A 394 -23.03 -11.32 -23.19
N GLY A 395 -22.12 -11.04 -22.25
CA GLY A 395 -20.73 -11.46 -22.29
C GLY A 395 -20.18 -11.90 -20.93
N VAL A 396 -18.89 -11.62 -20.69
CA VAL A 396 -18.18 -11.99 -19.47
C VAL A 396 -17.76 -10.74 -18.69
N LEU A 397 -18.06 -10.70 -17.38
CA LEU A 397 -17.51 -9.74 -16.44
C LEU A 397 -16.31 -10.37 -15.70
N PHE A 398 -15.10 -9.86 -15.95
CA PHE A 398 -13.88 -10.29 -15.30
C PHE A 398 -13.47 -9.29 -14.21
N ILE A 399 -13.50 -9.71 -12.95
CA ILE A 399 -13.12 -8.87 -11.80
C ILE A 399 -11.75 -9.32 -11.30
N ASP A 400 -10.72 -8.49 -11.52
CA ASP A 400 -9.36 -8.75 -11.04
C ASP A 400 -9.17 -8.30 -9.59
N GLU A 401 -8.31 -9.01 -8.87
CA GLU A 401 -8.07 -8.85 -7.42
C GLU A 401 -9.37 -8.74 -6.60
N ALA A 402 -10.32 -9.65 -6.87
CA ALA A 402 -11.67 -9.59 -6.32
C ALA A 402 -11.71 -9.63 -4.79
N TYR A 403 -10.73 -10.27 -4.14
CA TYR A 403 -10.56 -10.26 -2.68
C TYR A 403 -10.47 -8.84 -2.10
N GLY A 404 -9.97 -7.89 -2.88
CA GLY A 404 -9.90 -6.48 -2.48
C GLY A 404 -11.27 -5.84 -2.27
N LEU A 405 -12.38 -6.44 -2.74
CA LEU A 405 -13.74 -5.96 -2.45
C LEU A 405 -14.09 -6.05 -0.97
N VAL A 406 -13.50 -6.98 -0.21
CA VAL A 406 -13.73 -7.14 1.23
C VAL A 406 -12.42 -6.82 1.95
N ASN A 407 -12.31 -5.63 2.52
CA ASN A 407 -11.15 -5.24 3.32
C ASN A 407 -11.48 -5.30 4.83
N SER A 408 -10.75 -6.10 5.60
CA SER A 408 -10.86 -6.18 7.07
C SER A 408 -9.78 -5.40 7.82
N GLY A 409 -8.93 -4.65 7.11
CA GLY A 409 -7.64 -4.14 7.60
C GLY A 409 -7.65 -3.16 8.79
N ASP A 410 -8.79 -2.54 9.11
CA ASP A 410 -8.85 -1.48 10.16
C ASP A 410 -9.83 -1.81 11.31
N GLY A 411 -10.27 -3.06 11.46
CA GLY A 411 -11.21 -3.44 12.52
C GLY A 411 -12.62 -2.82 12.38
N GLN A 412 -12.89 -2.13 11.27
CA GLN A 412 -14.23 -1.81 10.79
C GLN A 412 -14.50 -2.50 9.45
N PRO A 413 -15.67 -3.15 9.29
CA PRO A 413 -16.05 -3.74 8.01
C PRO A 413 -16.21 -2.65 6.94
N ASP A 414 -15.61 -2.88 5.77
CA ASP A 414 -15.72 -2.01 4.60
C ASP A 414 -17.14 -2.07 4.01
N ARG A 415 -18.02 -1.24 4.59
CA ARG A 415 -19.44 -1.19 4.22
C ARG A 415 -19.69 -0.92 2.74
N PHE A 416 -18.78 -0.24 2.05
CA PHE A 416 -18.92 0.04 0.62
C PHE A 416 -18.56 -1.19 -0.21
N GLY A 417 -17.49 -1.89 0.16
CA GLY A 417 -17.11 -3.17 -0.43
C GLY A 417 -18.21 -4.23 -0.29
N ASP A 418 -18.78 -4.35 0.91
CA ASP A 418 -19.89 -5.26 1.19
C ASP A 418 -21.12 -4.96 0.31
N GLU A 419 -21.45 -3.68 0.09
CA GLU A 419 -22.55 -3.27 -0.78
C GLU A 419 -22.31 -3.69 -2.25
N ALA A 420 -21.06 -3.61 -2.73
CA ALA A 420 -20.68 -4.07 -4.06
C ALA A 420 -20.86 -5.60 -4.18
N VAL A 421 -20.37 -6.36 -3.21
CA VAL A 421 -20.47 -7.83 -3.18
C VAL A 421 -21.94 -8.27 -3.15
N GLN A 422 -22.78 -7.66 -2.33
CA GLN A 422 -24.21 -8.00 -2.28
C GLN A 422 -24.91 -7.68 -3.61
N THR A 423 -24.58 -6.55 -4.23
CA THR A 423 -25.12 -6.18 -5.54
C THR A 423 -24.68 -7.20 -6.60
N LEU A 424 -23.40 -7.58 -6.61
CA LEU A 424 -22.83 -8.57 -7.51
C LEU A 424 -23.52 -9.93 -7.35
N LEU A 425 -23.68 -10.43 -6.12
CA LEU A 425 -24.34 -11.70 -5.82
C LEU A 425 -25.81 -11.74 -6.27
N LYS A 426 -26.52 -10.61 -6.13
CA LYS A 426 -27.89 -10.50 -6.60
C LYS A 426 -27.94 -10.60 -8.12
N ARG A 427 -27.13 -9.82 -8.83
CA ARG A 427 -27.09 -9.82 -10.30
C ARG A 427 -26.55 -11.13 -10.89
N ALA A 428 -25.61 -11.78 -10.19
CA ALA A 428 -25.15 -13.12 -10.53
C ALA A 428 -26.30 -14.15 -10.57
N GLU A 429 -27.30 -14.01 -9.71
CA GLU A 429 -28.50 -14.85 -9.75
C GLU A 429 -29.51 -14.38 -10.81
N ASP A 430 -29.84 -13.08 -10.81
CA ASP A 430 -30.88 -12.50 -11.65
C ASP A 430 -30.54 -12.61 -13.16
N ASP A 431 -29.25 -12.51 -13.51
CA ASP A 431 -28.75 -12.50 -14.90
C ASP A 431 -27.98 -13.78 -15.27
N ARG A 432 -28.11 -14.87 -14.50
CA ARG A 432 -27.34 -16.12 -14.70
C ARG A 432 -27.46 -16.76 -16.10
N ASP A 433 -28.55 -16.43 -16.81
CA ASP A 433 -28.85 -16.92 -18.16
C ASP A 433 -28.31 -16.02 -19.29
N ASN A 434 -27.60 -14.93 -18.96
CA ASN A 434 -27.04 -14.00 -19.95
C ASN A 434 -25.72 -13.33 -19.50
N LEU A 435 -25.09 -13.82 -18.43
CA LEU A 435 -23.88 -13.22 -17.87
C LEU A 435 -22.99 -14.29 -17.23
N VAL A 436 -21.70 -14.27 -17.56
CA VAL A 436 -20.69 -15.04 -16.84
C VAL A 436 -19.80 -14.09 -16.05
N ILE A 437 -19.68 -14.31 -14.74
CA ILE A 437 -18.78 -13.53 -13.88
C ILE A 437 -17.56 -14.40 -13.56
N ILE A 438 -16.38 -13.84 -13.71
CA ILE A 438 -15.10 -14.46 -13.35
C ILE A 438 -14.45 -13.60 -12.27
N LEU A 439 -14.23 -14.18 -11.09
CA LEU A 439 -13.50 -13.55 -9.99
C LEU A 439 -12.06 -14.04 -10.00
N ALA A 440 -11.08 -13.12 -10.10
CA ALA A 440 -9.67 -13.47 -10.15
C ALA A 440 -8.90 -12.95 -8.94
N GLY A 441 -7.89 -13.71 -8.49
CA GLY A 441 -7.01 -13.29 -7.40
C GLY A 441 -5.97 -14.36 -7.02
N TYR A 442 -5.22 -14.08 -5.95
CA TYR A 442 -4.26 -15.03 -5.38
C TYR A 442 -4.98 -16.07 -4.54
N ASP A 443 -4.43 -17.29 -4.46
CA ASP A 443 -5.12 -18.46 -3.90
C ASP A 443 -5.63 -18.23 -2.47
N ALA A 444 -4.71 -17.96 -1.53
CA ALA A 444 -5.04 -17.75 -0.11
C ALA A 444 -6.03 -16.59 0.13
N GLN A 445 -5.89 -15.49 -0.61
CA GLN A 445 -6.75 -14.31 -0.46
C GLN A 445 -8.15 -14.56 -1.04
N MET A 446 -8.24 -15.34 -2.13
CA MET A 446 -9.52 -15.74 -2.70
C MET A 446 -10.23 -16.76 -1.81
N GLU A 447 -9.52 -17.64 -1.13
CA GLU A 447 -10.10 -18.55 -0.14
C GLU A 447 -10.75 -17.77 1.01
N GLU A 448 -10.01 -16.84 1.63
CA GLU A 448 -10.55 -15.95 2.67
C GLU A 448 -11.75 -15.12 2.17
N PHE A 449 -11.66 -14.59 0.95
CA PHE A 449 -12.74 -13.83 0.34
C PHE A 449 -14.02 -14.67 0.12
N LEU A 450 -13.89 -15.91 -0.36
CA LEU A 450 -15.04 -16.79 -0.57
C LEU A 450 -15.66 -17.25 0.77
N ASP A 451 -14.84 -17.45 1.80
CA ASP A 451 -15.29 -17.83 3.14
C ASP A 451 -15.97 -16.68 3.90
N SER A 452 -15.70 -15.43 3.49
CA SER A 452 -16.32 -14.24 4.10
C SER A 452 -17.86 -14.21 3.93
N ASN A 453 -18.39 -14.86 2.89
CA ASN A 453 -19.82 -14.86 2.60
C ASN A 453 -20.27 -16.18 1.94
N PRO A 454 -21.14 -16.97 2.58
CA PRO A 454 -21.67 -18.22 2.01
C PRO A 454 -22.30 -18.08 0.62
N GLY A 455 -22.84 -16.90 0.29
CA GLY A 455 -23.40 -16.59 -1.02
C GLY A 455 -22.37 -16.61 -2.15
N LEU A 456 -21.11 -16.22 -1.87
CA LEU A 456 -20.01 -16.29 -2.82
C LEU A 456 -19.63 -17.75 -3.09
N ALA A 457 -19.38 -18.52 -2.04
CA ALA A 457 -19.02 -19.95 -2.17
C ALA A 457 -20.09 -20.75 -2.94
N SER A 458 -21.37 -20.44 -2.74
CA SER A 458 -22.48 -21.11 -3.44
C SER A 458 -22.58 -20.78 -4.92
N ARG A 459 -22.31 -19.54 -5.35
CA ARG A 459 -22.49 -19.09 -6.74
C ARG A 459 -21.22 -19.24 -7.58
N PHE A 460 -20.05 -19.22 -6.93
CA PHE A 460 -18.73 -19.28 -7.56
C PHE A 460 -18.02 -20.61 -7.24
N GLY A 461 -18.71 -21.74 -7.48
CA GLY A 461 -18.19 -23.07 -7.15
C GLY A 461 -17.13 -23.62 -8.10
N THR A 462 -17.00 -23.07 -9.32
CA THR A 462 -16.05 -23.59 -10.33
C THR A 462 -14.72 -22.84 -10.26
N ARG A 463 -13.69 -23.46 -9.69
CA ARG A 463 -12.36 -22.86 -9.53
C ARG A 463 -11.40 -23.35 -10.62
N VAL A 464 -10.68 -22.44 -11.25
CA VAL A 464 -9.61 -22.71 -12.22
C VAL A 464 -8.29 -22.26 -11.63
N HIS A 465 -7.35 -23.20 -11.46
CA HIS A 465 -6.06 -22.93 -10.84
C HIS A 465 -4.98 -22.67 -11.90
N PHE A 466 -4.36 -21.50 -11.84
CA PHE A 466 -3.29 -21.04 -12.71
C PHE A 466 -1.94 -21.24 -12.03
N PRO A 467 -1.15 -22.26 -12.42
CA PRO A 467 0.18 -22.45 -11.86
C PRO A 467 1.15 -21.37 -12.36
N SER A 468 2.23 -21.16 -11.62
CA SER A 468 3.40 -20.40 -12.08
C SER A 468 4.05 -21.08 -13.28
N TYR A 469 4.68 -20.28 -14.15
CA TYR A 469 5.37 -20.81 -15.32
C TYR A 469 6.73 -21.41 -14.95
N ARG A 470 7.05 -22.55 -15.58
CA ARG A 470 8.36 -23.21 -15.46
C ARG A 470 9.43 -22.48 -16.30
N PRO A 471 10.73 -22.63 -16.02
CA PRO A 471 11.82 -21.98 -16.76
C PRO A 471 11.75 -22.17 -18.28
N ALA A 472 11.43 -23.39 -18.72
CA ALA A 472 11.26 -23.67 -20.15
C ALA A 472 10.08 -22.91 -20.76
N GLU A 473 8.98 -22.74 -20.01
CA GLU A 473 7.80 -21.96 -20.43
C GLU A 473 8.10 -20.46 -20.41
N LEU A 474 8.83 -19.97 -19.39
CA LEU A 474 9.32 -18.58 -19.33
C LEU A 474 10.22 -18.24 -20.52
N LEU A 475 11.10 -19.16 -20.92
CA LEU A 475 11.95 -18.99 -22.10
C LEU A 475 11.11 -18.94 -23.39
N GLN A 476 10.10 -19.80 -23.52
CA GLN A 476 9.16 -19.73 -24.65
C GLN A 476 8.38 -18.41 -24.68
N ILE A 477 7.98 -17.89 -23.51
CA ILE A 477 7.32 -16.58 -23.41
C ILE A 477 8.29 -15.45 -23.81
N ALA A 478 9.58 -15.58 -23.48
CA ALA A 478 10.61 -14.62 -23.90
C ALA A 478 10.78 -14.64 -25.43
N ASP A 479 10.83 -15.83 -26.03
CA ASP A 479 10.87 -16.01 -27.49
C ASP A 479 9.64 -15.40 -28.17
N TYR A 480 8.46 -15.61 -27.58
CA TYR A 480 7.21 -15.03 -28.10
C TYR A 480 7.26 -13.50 -28.07
N HIS A 481 7.65 -12.88 -26.94
CA HIS A 481 7.69 -11.42 -26.82
C HIS A 481 8.80 -10.76 -27.63
N THR A 482 9.95 -11.42 -27.81
CA THR A 482 11.01 -10.95 -28.71
C THR A 482 10.57 -11.05 -30.18
N GLY A 483 9.95 -12.17 -30.56
CA GLY A 483 9.41 -12.37 -31.91
C GLY A 483 8.32 -11.37 -32.30
N LEU A 484 7.48 -10.92 -31.36
CA LEU A 484 6.49 -9.85 -31.62
C LEU A 484 7.11 -8.51 -32.05
N ARG A 485 8.41 -8.28 -31.75
CA ARG A 485 9.17 -7.09 -32.14
C ARG A 485 10.10 -7.35 -33.32
N GLU A 486 10.08 -8.57 -33.86
CA GLU A 486 11.06 -9.05 -34.85
C GLU A 486 12.51 -9.04 -34.33
N ASP A 487 12.69 -8.96 -33.00
CA ASP A 487 13.99 -9.08 -32.34
C ASP A 487 14.42 -10.56 -32.28
N ARG A 488 15.72 -10.80 -32.09
CA ARG A 488 16.31 -12.14 -32.00
C ARG A 488 17.24 -12.23 -30.80
N LEU A 489 17.10 -13.30 -30.02
CA LEU A 489 18.10 -13.68 -29.02
C LEU A 489 19.21 -14.46 -29.70
N ASP A 490 20.46 -14.03 -29.53
CA ASP A 490 21.59 -14.87 -29.93
C ASP A 490 21.68 -16.13 -29.04
N ALA A 491 22.52 -17.08 -29.44
CA ALA A 491 22.63 -18.36 -28.75
C ALA A 491 23.09 -18.20 -27.29
N GLU A 492 23.98 -17.24 -27.02
CA GLU A 492 24.47 -16.99 -25.66
C GLU A 492 23.40 -16.31 -24.80
N ALA A 493 22.73 -15.27 -25.29
CA ALA A 493 21.63 -14.58 -24.62
C ALA A 493 20.51 -15.54 -24.25
N ARG A 494 20.13 -16.44 -25.17
CA ARG A 494 19.14 -17.48 -24.89
C ARG A 494 19.60 -18.39 -23.75
N SER A 495 20.86 -18.83 -23.77
CA SER A 495 21.42 -19.67 -22.71
C SER A 495 21.47 -18.93 -21.37
N ARG A 496 21.83 -17.64 -21.35
CA ARG A 496 21.84 -16.82 -20.14
C ARG A 496 20.43 -16.67 -19.56
N LEU A 497 19.44 -16.35 -20.40
CA LEU A 497 18.03 -16.28 -19.98
C LEU A 497 17.55 -17.60 -19.36
N ALA A 498 17.90 -18.74 -19.96
CA ALA A 498 17.54 -20.04 -19.41
C ALA A 498 18.10 -20.24 -17.99
N VAL A 499 19.39 -19.96 -17.79
CA VAL A 499 20.04 -20.04 -16.47
C VAL A 499 19.38 -19.09 -15.47
N ARG A 500 19.08 -17.86 -15.88
CA ARG A 500 18.41 -16.87 -15.02
C ARG A 500 16.98 -17.29 -14.64
N PHE A 501 16.24 -17.91 -15.55
CA PHE A 501 14.90 -18.43 -15.23
C PHE A 501 14.95 -19.65 -14.32
N GLU A 502 15.91 -20.55 -14.49
CA GLU A 502 16.15 -21.65 -13.54
C GLU A 502 16.52 -21.12 -12.15
N GLU A 503 17.32 -20.07 -12.07
CA GLU A 503 17.65 -19.39 -10.82
C GLU A 503 16.41 -18.79 -10.15
N VAL A 504 15.54 -18.12 -10.92
CA VAL A 504 14.29 -17.54 -10.43
C VAL A 504 13.32 -18.61 -9.91
N GLU A 505 13.19 -19.74 -10.60
CA GLU A 505 12.37 -20.88 -10.13
C GLU A 505 12.97 -21.48 -8.85
N ARG A 506 14.28 -21.73 -8.82
CA ARG A 506 14.98 -22.28 -7.65
C ARG A 506 14.79 -21.41 -6.42
N ARG A 507 14.82 -20.09 -6.59
CA ARG A 507 14.56 -19.11 -5.51
C ARG A 507 13.08 -19.04 -5.12
N GLY A 508 12.15 -19.58 -5.91
CA GLY A 508 10.71 -19.53 -5.62
C GLY A 508 10.10 -18.12 -5.70
N ILE A 509 10.71 -17.21 -6.46
CA ILE A 509 10.33 -15.79 -6.51
C ILE A 509 9.58 -15.38 -7.78
N ILE A 510 9.34 -16.31 -8.70
CA ILE A 510 8.66 -16.01 -9.97
C ILE A 510 7.29 -15.36 -9.78
N ASP A 511 6.58 -15.74 -8.71
CA ASP A 511 5.27 -15.19 -8.36
C ASP A 511 5.34 -13.75 -7.90
N ALA A 512 6.37 -13.42 -7.12
CA ALA A 512 6.65 -12.05 -6.70
C ALA A 512 7.08 -11.17 -7.87
N LEU A 513 7.83 -11.73 -8.83
CA LEU A 513 8.25 -11.04 -10.04
C LEU A 513 7.06 -10.82 -11.01
N GLY A 514 6.03 -11.66 -10.95
CA GLY A 514 4.83 -11.53 -11.78
C GLY A 514 4.86 -12.37 -13.06
N ASN A 515 5.52 -13.53 -13.05
CA ASN A 515 5.43 -14.57 -14.09
C ASN A 515 5.61 -14.03 -15.53
N GLY A 516 4.63 -14.21 -16.44
CA GLY A 516 4.74 -13.76 -17.82
C GLY A 516 4.87 -12.23 -17.96
N ARG A 517 4.36 -11.47 -16.99
CA ARG A 517 4.55 -10.00 -16.95
C ARG A 517 6.02 -9.66 -16.70
N PHE A 518 6.69 -10.41 -15.83
CA PHE A 518 8.14 -10.27 -15.61
C PHE A 518 8.91 -10.51 -16.91
N VAL A 519 8.64 -11.62 -17.60
CA VAL A 519 9.31 -11.95 -18.88
C VAL A 519 9.09 -10.88 -19.94
N ARG A 520 7.86 -10.36 -20.05
CA ARG A 520 7.57 -9.23 -20.94
C ARG A 520 8.42 -8.02 -20.59
N SER A 521 8.44 -7.59 -19.32
CA SER A 521 9.26 -6.45 -18.87
C SER A 521 10.75 -6.68 -19.08
N LEU A 522 11.23 -7.92 -18.89
CA LEU A 522 12.61 -8.32 -19.12
C LEU A 522 13.01 -8.20 -20.59
N THR A 523 12.20 -8.73 -21.52
CA THR A 523 12.47 -8.59 -22.97
C THR A 523 12.40 -7.14 -23.45
N GLU A 524 11.50 -6.33 -22.87
CA GLU A 524 11.44 -4.88 -23.13
C GLU A 524 12.69 -4.15 -22.64
N ALA A 525 13.21 -4.55 -21.48
CA ALA A 525 14.46 -4.00 -20.95
C ALA A 525 15.68 -4.45 -21.75
N ALA A 526 15.72 -5.71 -22.21
CA ALA A 526 16.81 -6.22 -23.05
C ALA A 526 16.90 -5.47 -24.38
N ALA A 527 15.75 -5.20 -25.01
CA ALA A 527 15.71 -4.37 -26.22
C ALA A 527 16.26 -2.95 -25.98
N ARG A 528 15.91 -2.32 -24.84
CA ARG A 528 16.49 -1.01 -24.48
C ARG A 528 18.00 -1.09 -24.23
N ALA A 529 18.48 -2.14 -23.56
CA ALA A 529 19.91 -2.34 -23.29
C ALA A 529 20.69 -2.51 -24.60
N ARG A 530 20.16 -3.30 -25.54
CA ARG A 530 20.69 -3.40 -26.91
C ARG A 530 20.77 -2.03 -27.58
N ASP A 531 19.70 -1.23 -27.54
CA ASP A 531 19.69 0.08 -28.18
C ASP A 531 20.79 1.00 -27.64
N VAL A 532 21.03 0.98 -26.32
CA VAL A 532 22.14 1.70 -25.68
C VAL A 532 23.48 1.17 -26.18
N ARG A 533 23.71 -0.14 -26.12
CA ARG A 533 24.95 -0.78 -26.57
C ARG A 533 25.27 -0.45 -28.02
N VAL A 534 24.29 -0.54 -28.92
CA VAL A 534 24.48 -0.26 -30.35
C VAL A 534 24.86 1.21 -30.57
N VAL A 535 24.22 2.15 -29.86
CA VAL A 535 24.54 3.59 -29.97
C VAL A 535 25.93 3.91 -29.40
N GLU A 536 26.31 3.31 -28.28
CA GLU A 536 27.63 3.49 -27.66
C GLU A 536 28.76 2.86 -28.48
N GLY A 537 28.50 1.69 -29.07
CA GLY A 537 29.42 1.03 -30.01
C GLY A 537 29.77 1.91 -31.21
N VAL A 538 28.76 2.57 -31.79
CA VAL A 538 28.95 3.52 -32.91
C VAL A 538 29.70 4.79 -32.48
N SER A 539 29.55 5.20 -31.21
CA SER A 539 30.21 6.40 -30.69
C SER A 539 31.69 6.16 -30.32
N SER A 540 32.07 4.90 -30.08
CA SER A 540 33.42 4.51 -29.65
C SER A 540 34.31 3.97 -30.79
N SER A 541 33.74 3.54 -31.92
CA SER A 541 34.52 3.15 -33.10
C SER A 541 35.08 4.37 -33.83
N ALA A 542 36.40 4.40 -34.07
CA ALA A 542 37.10 5.50 -34.74
C ALA A 542 36.69 5.70 -36.22
N GLU A 543 35.99 4.72 -36.81
CA GLU A 543 35.30 4.85 -38.10
C GLU A 543 33.79 4.98 -37.85
N LEU A 544 33.12 5.87 -38.60
CA LEU A 544 31.65 6.04 -38.62
C LEU A 544 30.93 4.81 -39.21
N ALA A 545 31.22 3.61 -38.72
CA ALA A 545 30.53 2.39 -39.10
C ALA A 545 29.09 2.50 -38.59
N LYS A 546 28.15 2.66 -39.52
CA LYS A 546 26.72 2.63 -39.19
C LYS A 546 26.37 1.23 -38.69
N PRO A 547 25.54 1.11 -37.65
CA PRO A 547 25.14 -0.20 -37.13
C PRO A 547 24.41 -0.96 -38.23
N THR A 548 24.69 -2.27 -38.31
CA THR A 548 24.04 -3.13 -39.30
C THR A 548 22.59 -3.39 -38.88
N ALA A 549 21.76 -3.85 -39.83
CA ALA A 549 20.41 -4.28 -39.50
C ALA A 549 20.40 -5.44 -38.48
N GLU A 550 21.45 -6.27 -38.49
CA GLU A 550 21.61 -7.39 -37.56
C GLU A 550 21.90 -6.91 -36.13
N ASP A 551 22.74 -5.88 -35.96
CA ASP A 551 23.03 -5.28 -34.65
C ASP A 551 21.77 -4.68 -34.01
N LEU A 552 20.88 -4.12 -34.82
CA LEU A 552 19.66 -3.43 -34.36
C LEU A 552 18.56 -4.39 -33.90
N VAL A 553 18.61 -5.67 -34.28
CA VAL A 553 17.58 -6.67 -33.94
C VAL A 553 18.11 -7.79 -33.04
N THR A 554 19.44 -7.90 -32.87
CA THR A 554 20.05 -8.99 -32.09
C THR A 554 20.33 -8.56 -30.65
N LEU A 555 19.70 -9.27 -29.71
CA LEU A 555 19.93 -9.20 -28.28
C LEU A 555 21.09 -10.14 -27.92
N LEU A 556 22.11 -9.59 -27.26
CA LEU A 556 23.27 -10.31 -26.77
C LEU A 556 23.14 -10.64 -25.28
N ALA A 557 24.03 -11.51 -24.79
CA ALA A 557 24.08 -11.91 -23.39
C ALA A 557 24.19 -10.71 -22.43
N GLU A 558 25.01 -9.70 -22.76
CA GLU A 558 25.16 -8.50 -21.94
C GLU A 558 23.89 -7.64 -21.84
N ASP A 559 23.07 -7.62 -22.90
CA ASP A 559 21.79 -6.91 -22.91
C ASP A 559 20.80 -7.57 -21.96
N VAL A 560 20.78 -8.91 -21.98
CA VAL A 560 19.96 -9.75 -21.07
C VAL A 560 20.38 -9.53 -19.62
N GLU A 561 21.67 -9.55 -19.32
CA GLU A 561 22.18 -9.38 -17.94
C GLU A 561 21.86 -7.99 -17.41
N THR A 562 22.08 -6.94 -18.23
CA THR A 562 21.73 -5.56 -17.89
C THR A 562 20.23 -5.42 -17.61
N ALA A 563 19.40 -5.98 -18.48
CA ALA A 563 17.94 -5.96 -18.34
C ALA A 563 17.47 -6.73 -17.10
N PHE A 564 18.08 -7.87 -16.83
CA PHE A 564 17.75 -8.70 -15.69
C PHE A 564 18.08 -7.96 -14.38
N ALA A 565 19.25 -7.33 -14.30
CA ALA A 565 19.61 -6.47 -13.18
C ALA A 565 18.62 -5.30 -13.01
N GLU A 566 18.29 -4.55 -14.07
CA GLU A 566 17.34 -3.43 -14.02
C GLU A 566 15.94 -3.85 -13.52
N VAL A 567 15.40 -4.94 -14.07
CA VAL A 567 14.04 -5.38 -13.73
C VAL A 567 13.99 -5.94 -12.31
N THR A 568 15.07 -6.59 -11.85
CA THR A 568 15.14 -7.18 -10.51
C THR A 568 15.53 -6.18 -9.42
N GLU A 569 16.24 -5.08 -9.73
CA GLU A 569 16.66 -4.06 -8.75
C GLU A 569 15.49 -3.44 -7.97
N ARG A 570 14.33 -3.29 -8.63
CA ARG A 570 13.11 -2.76 -8.00
C ARG A 570 12.52 -3.69 -6.93
N TYR A 571 12.93 -4.95 -6.92
CA TYR A 571 12.50 -5.94 -5.93
C TYR A 571 13.53 -5.98 -4.78
N ARG A 572 13.20 -5.32 -3.67
CA ARG A 572 14.02 -5.35 -2.45
C ARG A 572 14.30 -6.80 -2.03
N GLY A 573 15.58 -7.15 -1.95
CA GLY A 573 16.03 -8.51 -1.58
C GLY A 573 16.37 -9.41 -2.77
N TYR A 574 16.31 -8.90 -4.02
CA TYR A 574 17.02 -9.53 -5.12
C TYR A 574 18.49 -9.11 -5.07
N ALA A 575 19.24 -9.62 -4.10
CA ALA A 575 20.70 -9.62 -4.20
C ALA A 575 21.12 -10.72 -5.20
N GLU A 576 22.16 -10.45 -5.98
CA GLU A 576 22.83 -11.51 -6.74
C GLU A 576 23.23 -12.61 -5.76
N THR A 577 22.89 -13.86 -6.08
CA THR A 577 23.11 -14.97 -5.14
C THR A 577 24.61 -15.13 -4.99
N PRO A 578 25.16 -14.99 -3.77
CA PRO A 578 26.58 -15.21 -3.56
C PRO A 578 26.90 -16.67 -3.85
N THR A 579 28.05 -16.91 -4.43
CA THR A 579 28.52 -18.29 -4.65
C THR A 579 28.83 -18.95 -3.30
N LEU A 580 28.83 -20.28 -3.27
CA LEU A 580 29.23 -21.01 -2.07
C LEU A 580 30.65 -20.63 -1.63
N ASP A 581 31.57 -20.47 -2.60
CA ASP A 581 32.96 -20.09 -2.35
C ASP A 581 33.07 -18.68 -1.78
N GLU A 582 32.28 -17.72 -2.24
CA GLU A 582 32.21 -16.39 -1.64
C GLU A 582 31.67 -16.42 -0.20
N ALA A 583 30.64 -17.23 0.04
CA ALA A 583 30.06 -17.38 1.37
C ALA A 583 31.08 -18.00 2.34
N LEU A 584 31.75 -19.10 1.95
CA LEU A 584 32.79 -19.74 2.75
C LEU A 584 34.04 -18.86 2.89
N GLY A 585 34.43 -18.12 1.85
CA GLY A 585 35.52 -17.14 1.93
C GLY A 585 35.23 -16.04 2.95
N SER A 586 33.98 -15.57 3.03
CA SER A 586 33.58 -14.59 4.05
C SER A 586 33.61 -15.16 5.47
N LEU A 587 33.36 -16.46 5.64
CA LEU A 587 33.52 -17.16 6.91
C LEU A 587 35.00 -17.29 7.29
N ASP A 588 35.85 -17.66 6.33
CA ASP A 588 37.28 -17.87 6.54
C ASP A 588 37.99 -16.58 6.94
N ALA A 589 37.57 -15.45 6.36
CA ALA A 589 38.06 -14.11 6.69
C ALA A 589 37.73 -13.65 8.12
N MET A 590 36.74 -14.26 8.80
CA MET A 590 36.45 -13.92 10.20
C MET A 590 37.61 -14.33 11.11
N ILE A 591 38.01 -13.47 12.04
CA ILE A 591 39.11 -13.77 12.96
C ILE A 591 38.64 -14.78 14.02
N GLY A 592 39.43 -15.82 14.28
CA GLY A 592 39.14 -16.83 15.31
C GLY A 592 37.97 -17.74 14.95
N LEU A 593 37.13 -18.08 15.93
CA LEU A 593 35.90 -18.87 15.80
C LEU A 593 36.06 -20.25 15.13
N GLU A 594 37.23 -20.90 15.23
CA GLU A 594 37.48 -22.16 14.53
C GLU A 594 36.44 -23.27 14.81
N PRO A 595 35.92 -23.45 16.04
CA PRO A 595 34.83 -24.40 16.29
C PRO A 595 33.56 -24.09 15.46
N VAL A 596 33.19 -22.81 15.39
CA VAL A 596 32.03 -22.35 14.60
C VAL A 596 32.29 -22.54 13.11
N LYS A 597 33.47 -22.16 12.62
CA LYS A 597 33.83 -22.32 11.20
C LYS A 597 33.74 -23.77 10.76
N ARG A 598 34.30 -24.70 11.55
CA ARG A 598 34.21 -26.14 11.30
C ARG A 598 32.75 -26.61 11.21
N GLN A 599 31.92 -26.20 12.16
CA GLN A 599 30.51 -26.60 12.19
C GLN A 599 29.72 -26.06 11.00
N ILE A 600 29.94 -24.80 10.60
CA ILE A 600 29.29 -24.23 9.42
C ILE A 600 29.75 -24.93 8.13
N ARG A 601 31.03 -25.31 8.02
CA ARG A 601 31.53 -26.13 6.90
C ARG A 601 30.89 -27.52 6.87
N GLU A 602 30.68 -28.16 8.02
CA GLU A 602 29.96 -29.43 8.11
C GLU A 602 28.52 -29.30 7.62
N ILE A 603 27.82 -28.22 8.00
CA ILE A 603 26.48 -27.91 7.51
C ILE A 603 26.50 -27.74 5.99
N ALA A 604 27.41 -26.91 5.45
CA ALA A 604 27.54 -26.71 4.00
C ALA A 604 27.80 -28.02 3.25
N ALA A 605 28.67 -28.88 3.77
CA ALA A 605 28.94 -30.19 3.17
C ALA A 605 27.70 -31.10 3.20
N GLN A 606 26.93 -31.09 4.28
CA GLN A 606 25.66 -31.84 4.37
C GLN A 606 24.65 -31.35 3.32
N LEU A 607 24.52 -30.04 3.13
CA LEU A 607 23.65 -29.44 2.12
C LEU A 607 24.09 -29.81 0.69
N GLN A 608 25.40 -29.80 0.43
CA GLN A 608 25.96 -30.21 -0.85
C GLN A 608 25.64 -31.68 -1.17
N VAL A 609 25.83 -32.59 -0.20
CA VAL A 609 25.49 -34.00 -0.36
C VAL A 609 23.99 -34.21 -0.56
N ALA A 610 23.15 -33.47 0.17
CA ALA A 610 21.70 -33.52 0.00
C ALA A 610 21.30 -33.12 -1.43
N ARG A 611 21.88 -32.03 -1.96
CA ARG A 611 21.66 -31.59 -3.34
C ARG A 611 22.08 -32.66 -4.36
N MET A 612 23.29 -33.22 -4.22
CA MET A 612 23.77 -34.27 -5.13
C MET A 612 22.85 -35.50 -5.14
N ARG A 613 22.26 -35.85 -3.99
CA ARG A 613 21.29 -36.95 -3.89
C ARG A 613 19.97 -36.62 -4.58
N GLU A 614 19.48 -35.39 -4.42
CA GLU A 614 18.25 -34.92 -5.06
C GLU A 614 18.39 -34.87 -6.59
N GLU A 615 19.53 -34.38 -7.09
CA GLU A 615 19.86 -34.37 -8.53
C GLU A 615 19.89 -35.80 -9.14
N GLN A 616 20.17 -36.80 -8.31
CA GLN A 616 20.12 -38.23 -8.70
C GLN A 616 18.74 -38.88 -8.47
N GLY A 617 17.73 -38.11 -8.07
CA GLY A 617 16.38 -38.62 -7.77
C GLY A 617 16.31 -39.49 -6.52
N LEU A 618 17.32 -39.44 -5.64
CA LEU A 618 17.30 -40.16 -4.38
C LEU A 618 16.45 -39.41 -3.35
N VAL A 619 15.74 -40.15 -2.49
CA VAL A 619 14.98 -39.55 -1.41
C VAL A 619 15.94 -38.84 -0.44
N THR A 620 15.74 -37.54 -0.29
CA THR A 620 16.40 -36.65 0.66
C THR A 620 15.35 -36.09 1.60
N ARG A 621 15.71 -35.90 2.88
CA ARG A 621 14.86 -35.14 3.80
C ARG A 621 15.03 -33.65 3.49
N PRO A 622 14.04 -32.80 3.79
CA PRO A 622 14.18 -31.35 3.65
C PRO A 622 15.48 -30.87 4.34
N PRO A 623 16.38 -30.22 3.61
CA PRO A 623 17.71 -29.89 4.13
C PRO A 623 17.71 -28.63 5.03
N ILE A 624 16.66 -27.82 4.98
CA ILE A 624 16.54 -26.58 5.74
C ILE A 624 16.26 -26.89 7.21
N ARG A 625 17.02 -26.25 8.09
CA ARG A 625 16.95 -26.41 9.55
C ARG A 625 16.89 -25.05 10.21
N HIS A 626 16.35 -25.01 11.43
CA HIS A 626 16.47 -23.85 12.30
C HIS A 626 17.62 -24.04 13.29
N PHE A 627 18.21 -22.94 13.75
CA PHE A 627 19.46 -22.96 14.50
C PHE A 627 19.32 -22.24 15.84
N VAL A 628 20.12 -22.70 16.81
CA VAL A 628 20.31 -22.02 18.10
C VAL A 628 21.75 -21.55 18.18
N PHE A 629 21.96 -20.24 18.24
CA PHE A 629 23.30 -19.65 18.39
C PHE A 629 23.50 -19.26 19.85
N THR A 630 24.39 -19.96 20.56
CA THR A 630 24.68 -19.65 21.96
C THR A 630 26.07 -19.06 22.14
N GLY A 631 26.20 -18.17 23.10
CA GLY A 631 27.49 -17.65 23.53
C GLY A 631 27.44 -16.17 23.95
N PRO A 632 28.56 -15.63 24.47
CA PRO A 632 28.64 -14.26 24.97
C PRO A 632 28.32 -13.17 23.92
N PRO A 633 27.93 -11.95 24.32
CA PRO A 633 27.69 -10.85 23.40
C PRO A 633 28.97 -10.46 22.67
N GLY A 634 28.83 -10.08 21.40
CA GLY A 634 29.96 -9.60 20.60
C GLY A 634 30.90 -10.69 20.08
N THR A 635 30.49 -11.96 20.10
CA THR A 635 31.24 -13.10 19.50
C THR A 635 30.96 -13.31 18.01
N GLY A 636 30.15 -12.48 17.37
CA GLY A 636 29.92 -12.55 15.90
C GLY A 636 28.72 -13.40 15.45
N LYS A 637 27.80 -13.76 16.36
CA LYS A 637 26.56 -14.53 16.06
C LYS A 637 25.80 -14.01 14.83
N THR A 638 25.47 -12.72 14.81
CA THR A 638 24.75 -12.08 13.72
C THR A 638 25.52 -12.12 12.39
N THR A 639 26.85 -11.97 12.45
CA THR A 639 27.71 -12.04 11.26
C THR A 639 27.72 -13.44 10.67
N VAL A 640 27.82 -14.49 11.50
CA VAL A 640 27.74 -15.88 11.04
C VAL A 640 26.34 -16.22 10.54
N ALA A 641 25.27 -15.65 11.11
CA ALA A 641 23.92 -15.85 10.58
C ALA A 641 23.78 -15.30 9.15
N ARG A 642 24.46 -14.19 8.82
CA ARG A 642 24.53 -13.66 7.45
C ARG A 642 25.29 -14.59 6.52
N VAL A 643 26.41 -15.15 6.95
CA VAL A 643 27.13 -16.19 6.19
C VAL A 643 26.24 -17.39 5.93
N LEU A 644 25.52 -17.85 6.95
CA LEU A 644 24.61 -18.98 6.84
C LEU A 644 23.50 -18.71 5.81
N GLY A 645 22.88 -17.52 5.83
CA GLY A 645 21.92 -17.10 4.82
C GLY A 645 22.49 -17.14 3.40
N ARG A 646 23.74 -16.69 3.21
CA ARG A 646 24.45 -16.78 1.93
C ARG A 646 24.68 -18.23 1.49
N ILE A 647 25.06 -19.13 2.39
CA ILE A 647 25.25 -20.56 2.10
C ILE A 647 23.93 -21.19 1.62
N PHE A 648 22.83 -20.98 2.35
CA PHE A 648 21.54 -21.52 1.96
C PHE A 648 21.04 -20.95 0.63
N ALA A 649 21.24 -19.66 0.38
CA ALA A 649 20.92 -19.03 -0.90
C ALA A 649 21.77 -19.59 -2.06
N ALA A 650 23.07 -19.84 -1.83
CA ALA A 650 23.97 -20.45 -2.83
C ALA A 650 23.51 -21.86 -3.25
N PHE A 651 22.94 -22.63 -2.31
CA PHE A 651 22.32 -23.92 -2.63
C PHE A 651 20.91 -23.81 -3.24
N GLY A 652 20.34 -22.61 -3.31
CA GLY A 652 18.98 -22.39 -3.80
C GLY A 652 17.89 -22.81 -2.83
N LEU A 653 18.22 -22.98 -1.55
CA LEU A 653 17.28 -23.35 -0.49
C LEU A 653 16.59 -22.12 0.11
N LEU A 654 17.19 -20.94 -0.06
CA LEU A 654 16.60 -19.66 0.28
C LEU A 654 16.59 -18.77 -0.96
N ALA A 655 15.50 -18.02 -1.14
CA ALA A 655 15.33 -17.06 -2.21
C ALA A 655 16.38 -15.94 -2.19
N ARG A 656 16.83 -15.59 -0.97
CA ARG A 656 17.67 -14.44 -0.69
C ARG A 656 18.64 -14.71 0.46
N PRO A 657 19.84 -14.11 0.43
CA PRO A 657 20.85 -14.28 1.48
C PRO A 657 20.62 -13.38 2.70
N GLU A 658 19.61 -12.50 2.69
CA GLU A 658 19.44 -11.51 3.74
C GLU A 658 18.99 -12.11 5.07
N VAL A 659 19.42 -11.44 6.13
CA VAL A 659 19.03 -11.70 7.51
C VAL A 659 18.17 -10.55 7.99
N VAL A 660 16.95 -10.86 8.44
CA VAL A 660 16.10 -9.95 9.19
C VAL A 660 16.40 -10.15 10.67
N GLU A 661 16.92 -9.12 11.33
CA GLU A 661 17.17 -9.13 12.75
C GLU A 661 15.91 -8.66 13.50
N ALA A 662 15.54 -9.38 14.55
CA ALA A 662 14.38 -9.09 15.38
C ALA A 662 14.72 -9.28 16.86
N GLN A 663 14.11 -8.47 17.70
CA GLN A 663 14.14 -8.61 19.15
C GLN A 663 12.71 -8.78 19.69
N ARG A 664 12.57 -9.04 21.00
CA ARG A 664 11.27 -9.13 21.66
C ARG A 664 10.35 -7.94 21.31
N ALA A 665 10.91 -6.73 21.29
CA ALA A 665 10.17 -5.50 21.00
C ALA A 665 9.57 -5.49 19.58
N ASP A 666 10.12 -6.25 18.64
CA ASP A 666 9.63 -6.36 17.26
C ASP A 666 8.56 -7.43 17.12
N LEU A 667 8.59 -8.48 17.94
CA LEU A 667 7.68 -9.61 17.85
C LEU A 667 6.42 -9.43 18.72
N VAL A 668 6.58 -8.84 19.90
CA VAL A 668 5.51 -8.73 20.91
C VAL A 668 4.72 -7.43 20.73
N GLY A 669 3.40 -7.53 20.71
CA GLY A 669 2.46 -6.40 20.60
C GLY A 669 2.10 -5.81 21.97
N GLU A 670 1.52 -4.60 21.95
CA GLU A 670 1.08 -3.90 23.17
C GLU A 670 -0.30 -4.35 23.67
N HIS A 671 -1.07 -5.06 22.83
CA HIS A 671 -2.46 -5.44 23.08
C HIS A 671 -2.75 -6.88 22.62
N LEU A 672 -3.79 -7.50 23.17
CA LEU A 672 -4.22 -8.86 22.84
C LEU A 672 -4.51 -9.01 21.33
N GLY A 673 -3.96 -10.03 20.69
CA GLY A 673 -4.11 -10.29 19.24
C GLY A 673 -3.20 -9.45 18.33
N ALA A 674 -2.55 -8.40 18.85
CA ALA A 674 -1.57 -7.63 18.08
C ALA A 674 -0.23 -8.39 17.94
N THR A 675 0.11 -9.25 18.90
CA THR A 675 1.37 -10.01 18.90
C THR A 675 1.45 -10.99 17.74
N ALA A 676 0.41 -11.78 17.48
CA ALA A 676 0.38 -12.68 16.34
C ALA A 676 0.55 -11.93 15.00
N LEU A 677 -0.14 -10.79 14.82
CA LEU A 677 0.00 -9.96 13.62
C LEU A 677 1.41 -9.39 13.47
N LYS A 678 1.99 -8.88 14.56
CA LYS A 678 3.32 -8.27 14.56
C LYS A 678 4.41 -9.31 14.31
N THR A 679 4.31 -10.47 14.97
CA THR A 679 5.20 -11.62 14.75
C THR A 679 5.10 -12.13 13.31
N ASN A 680 3.88 -12.32 12.78
CA ASN A 680 3.70 -12.70 11.37
C ASN A 680 4.33 -11.69 10.43
N LYS A 681 4.13 -10.39 10.66
CA LYS A 681 4.73 -9.35 9.81
C LYS A 681 6.27 -9.41 9.77
N VAL A 682 6.90 -9.66 10.92
CA VAL A 682 8.37 -9.84 11.00
C VAL A 682 8.79 -11.11 10.26
N ILE A 683 8.08 -12.22 10.45
CA ILE A 683 8.36 -13.49 9.76
C ILE A 683 8.17 -13.35 8.24
N ASP A 684 7.07 -12.74 7.80
CA ASP A 684 6.77 -12.46 6.40
C ASP A 684 7.87 -11.61 5.75
N SER A 685 8.43 -10.65 6.51
CA SER A 685 9.57 -9.86 6.05
C SER A 685 10.85 -10.66 5.89
N ALA A 686 10.95 -11.84 6.53
CA ALA A 686 12.10 -12.76 6.48
C ALA A 686 11.90 -13.98 5.56
N LEU A 687 10.69 -14.20 5.01
CA LEU A 687 10.41 -15.35 4.13
C LEU A 687 11.35 -15.41 2.92
N GLY A 688 11.80 -16.60 2.55
CA GLY A 688 12.83 -16.78 1.54
C GLY A 688 14.24 -16.43 2.02
N GLY A 689 14.42 -16.05 3.29
CA GLY A 689 15.71 -15.68 3.89
C GLY A 689 15.86 -16.20 5.33
N VAL A 690 16.62 -15.47 6.14
CA VAL A 690 16.88 -15.83 7.54
C VAL A 690 16.21 -14.84 8.50
N LEU A 691 15.47 -15.34 9.48
CA LEU A 691 15.03 -14.59 10.65
C LEU A 691 16.00 -14.82 11.81
N PHE A 692 16.71 -13.78 12.24
CA PHE A 692 17.59 -13.83 13.40
C PHE A 692 16.90 -13.17 14.60
N VAL A 693 16.55 -13.95 15.61
CA VAL A 693 15.93 -13.46 16.85
C VAL A 693 17.00 -13.36 17.93
N ASP A 694 17.43 -12.14 18.23
CA ASP A 694 18.41 -11.88 19.29
C ASP A 694 17.75 -11.89 20.67
N GLU A 695 18.51 -12.37 21.67
CA GLU A 695 18.03 -12.60 23.04
C GLU A 695 16.68 -13.32 23.09
N ALA A 696 16.53 -14.41 22.31
CA ALA A 696 15.26 -15.10 22.11
C ALA A 696 14.61 -15.59 23.42
N TYR A 697 15.41 -15.90 24.44
CA TYR A 697 14.93 -16.25 25.78
C TYR A 697 14.05 -15.16 26.40
N ALA A 698 14.21 -13.89 26.00
CA ALA A 698 13.38 -12.79 26.46
C ALA A 698 11.90 -12.95 26.06
N LEU A 699 11.58 -13.80 25.06
CA LEU A 699 10.19 -14.13 24.69
C LEU A 699 9.47 -14.99 25.75
N SER A 700 10.20 -15.63 26.66
CA SER A 700 9.64 -16.46 27.73
C SER A 700 10.07 -15.93 29.10
N ASN A 701 9.23 -15.10 29.71
CA ASN A 701 9.46 -14.57 31.05
C ASN A 701 8.58 -15.28 32.09
N PRO A 702 9.15 -16.15 32.95
CA PRO A 702 8.41 -16.83 34.01
C PRO A 702 8.10 -15.93 35.23
N GLY A 703 8.65 -14.71 35.29
CA GLY A 703 8.71 -13.87 36.49
C GLY A 703 7.47 -13.02 36.81
N TYR A 704 6.50 -12.91 35.90
CA TYR A 704 5.24 -12.21 36.21
C TYR A 704 4.22 -13.19 36.78
N SER A 705 3.66 -12.87 37.95
CA SER A 705 2.54 -13.61 38.56
C SER A 705 1.33 -13.56 37.63
N GLY A 706 1.22 -14.55 36.73
CA GLY A 706 0.25 -14.62 35.63
C GLY A 706 0.81 -15.12 34.29
N GLY A 707 2.15 -15.21 34.15
CA GLY A 707 2.82 -15.59 32.90
C GLY A 707 2.84 -14.48 31.84
N ASP A 708 3.85 -14.50 30.97
CA ASP A 708 3.92 -13.60 29.82
C ASP A 708 3.10 -14.16 28.64
N ALA A 709 1.78 -13.95 28.70
CA ALA A 709 0.86 -14.44 27.68
C ALA A 709 1.20 -13.93 26.28
N PHE A 710 1.69 -12.68 26.17
CA PHE A 710 2.06 -12.09 24.88
C PHE A 710 3.33 -12.73 24.32
N GLY A 711 4.38 -12.92 25.13
CA GLY A 711 5.58 -13.64 24.71
C GLY A 711 5.27 -15.09 24.30
N SER A 712 4.38 -15.75 25.04
CA SER A 712 3.92 -17.11 24.71
C SER A 712 3.18 -17.17 23.36
N GLU A 713 2.34 -16.18 23.06
CA GLU A 713 1.66 -16.03 21.76
C GLU A 713 2.66 -15.84 20.60
N ALA A 714 3.72 -15.03 20.82
CA ALA A 714 4.78 -14.85 19.83
C ALA A 714 5.53 -16.18 19.56
N VAL A 715 5.87 -16.93 20.62
CA VAL A 715 6.54 -18.24 20.49
C VAL A 715 5.66 -19.25 19.74
N GLN A 716 4.36 -19.30 20.05
CA GLN A 716 3.43 -20.20 19.34
C GLN A 716 3.31 -19.83 17.86
N THR A 717 3.22 -18.54 17.55
CA THR A 717 3.19 -18.05 16.17
C THR A 717 4.49 -18.41 15.44
N LEU A 718 5.64 -18.19 16.08
CA LEU A 718 6.96 -18.54 15.53
C LEU A 718 7.09 -20.05 15.27
N LEU A 719 6.64 -20.90 16.19
CA LEU A 719 6.66 -22.36 16.02
C LEU A 719 5.74 -22.84 14.88
N LYS A 720 4.56 -22.24 14.74
CA LYS A 720 3.64 -22.54 13.64
C LYS A 720 4.28 -22.20 12.30
N ARG A 721 4.80 -20.98 12.17
CA ARG A 721 5.44 -20.51 10.93
C ARG A 721 6.75 -21.26 10.63
N ALA A 722 7.50 -21.67 11.65
CA ALA A 722 8.66 -22.53 11.49
C ALA A 722 8.30 -23.88 10.84
N GLU A 723 7.10 -24.42 11.08
CA GLU A 723 6.63 -25.63 10.41
C GLU A 723 6.07 -25.35 9.01
N ASP A 724 5.18 -24.36 8.92
CA ASP A 724 4.41 -24.04 7.70
C ASP A 724 5.32 -23.52 6.58
N ASP A 725 6.41 -22.81 6.92
CA ASP A 725 7.35 -22.18 5.96
C ASP A 725 8.76 -22.83 5.97
N ARG A 726 8.89 -24.07 6.48
CA ARG A 726 10.19 -24.75 6.68
C ARG A 726 11.02 -24.95 5.41
N ASP A 727 10.38 -24.88 4.23
CA ASP A 727 10.98 -25.01 2.91
C ASP A 727 11.58 -23.70 2.38
N ARG A 728 11.29 -22.58 3.05
CA ARG A 728 11.70 -21.24 2.58
C ARG A 728 12.12 -20.28 3.70
N LEU A 729 12.19 -20.74 4.95
CA LEU A 729 12.55 -19.90 6.10
C LEU A 729 13.56 -20.60 6.99
N VAL A 730 14.69 -19.94 7.24
CA VAL A 730 15.61 -20.32 8.32
C VAL A 730 15.38 -19.38 9.50
N ILE A 731 15.30 -19.94 10.70
CA ILE A 731 15.17 -19.15 11.94
C ILE A 731 16.41 -19.44 12.78
N VAL A 732 17.06 -18.39 13.25
CA VAL A 732 18.21 -18.46 14.16
C VAL A 732 17.81 -17.81 15.46
N LEU A 733 17.74 -18.59 16.54
CA LEU A 733 17.50 -18.08 17.89
C LEU A 733 18.83 -17.86 18.58
N ALA A 734 19.12 -16.64 19.02
CA ALA A 734 20.38 -16.30 19.66
C ALA A 734 20.21 -15.90 21.13
N GLY A 735 21.20 -16.22 21.95
CA GLY A 735 21.22 -15.83 23.36
C GLY A 735 22.39 -16.42 24.15
N TYR A 736 22.37 -16.20 25.47
CA TYR A 736 23.30 -16.85 26.40
C TYR A 736 22.95 -18.32 26.57
N GLU A 737 23.99 -19.15 26.74
CA GLU A 737 23.86 -20.61 26.85
C GLU A 737 22.81 -21.05 27.89
N ALA A 738 22.96 -20.63 29.15
CA ALA A 738 22.06 -21.04 30.23
C ALA A 738 20.60 -20.56 30.05
N ASP A 739 20.41 -19.37 29.48
CA ASP A 739 19.09 -18.80 29.24
C ASP A 739 18.40 -19.48 28.05
N MET A 740 19.16 -19.82 27.00
CA MET A 740 18.66 -20.57 25.86
C MET A 740 18.28 -22.00 26.25
N ASP A 741 19.06 -22.67 27.11
CA ASP A 741 18.69 -23.99 27.63
C ASP A 741 17.34 -23.96 28.36
N ARG A 742 17.16 -22.95 29.22
CA ARG A 742 15.89 -22.72 29.90
C ARG A 742 14.76 -22.44 28.91
N PHE A 743 14.99 -21.57 27.93
CA PHE A 743 14.01 -21.22 26.91
C PHE A 743 13.57 -22.42 26.08
N LEU A 744 14.50 -23.23 25.57
CA LEU A 744 14.19 -24.42 24.77
C LEU A 744 13.46 -25.49 25.59
N SER A 745 13.80 -25.62 26.89
CA SER A 745 13.12 -26.54 27.81
C SER A 745 11.69 -26.10 28.18
N SER A 746 11.35 -24.82 27.96
CA SER A 746 10.03 -24.29 28.31
C SER A 746 8.90 -24.78 27.40
N ASN A 747 9.23 -25.26 26.19
CA ASN A 747 8.25 -25.78 25.24
C ASN A 747 8.87 -26.92 24.38
N PRO A 748 8.29 -28.14 24.40
CA PRO A 748 8.78 -29.25 23.56
C PRO A 748 8.83 -28.94 22.05
N GLY A 749 7.97 -28.03 21.58
CA GLY A 749 7.97 -27.56 20.20
C GLY A 749 9.25 -26.81 19.80
N LEU A 750 9.88 -26.09 20.73
CA LEU A 750 11.17 -25.41 20.51
C LEU A 750 12.29 -26.43 20.42
N SER A 751 12.39 -27.33 21.40
CA SER A 751 13.45 -28.36 21.43
C SER A 751 13.46 -29.29 20.21
N SER A 752 12.29 -29.54 19.61
CA SER A 752 12.17 -30.42 18.43
C SER A 752 12.49 -29.74 17.10
N ARG A 753 12.25 -28.43 16.96
CA ARG A 753 12.47 -27.68 15.71
C ARG A 753 13.81 -26.95 15.65
N PHE A 754 14.40 -26.69 16.82
CA PHE A 754 15.67 -25.98 16.98
C PHE A 754 16.71 -26.90 17.60
N ASP A 755 17.01 -28.01 16.91
CA ASP A 755 17.90 -29.08 17.38
C ASP A 755 19.37 -28.84 17.01
N VAL A 756 19.65 -27.96 16.03
CA VAL A 756 21.02 -27.62 15.62
C VAL A 756 21.54 -26.43 16.42
N ARG A 757 22.45 -26.69 17.36
CA ARG A 757 23.10 -25.67 18.18
C ARG A 757 24.50 -25.32 17.68
N VAL A 758 24.83 -24.04 17.60
CA VAL A 758 26.15 -23.51 17.28
C VAL A 758 26.67 -22.70 18.46
N ASP A 759 27.79 -23.12 19.03
CA ASP A 759 28.37 -22.53 20.24
C ASP A 759 29.50 -21.56 19.88
N PHE A 760 29.35 -20.30 20.28
CA PHE A 760 30.27 -19.22 20.00
C PHE A 760 31.16 -18.96 21.23
N PRO A 761 32.44 -19.36 21.20
CA PRO A 761 33.35 -19.11 22.30
C PRO A 761 33.72 -17.63 22.42
N SER A 762 34.14 -17.22 23.60
CA SER A 762 34.79 -15.92 23.83
C SER A 762 36.10 -15.83 23.04
N TYR A 763 36.45 -14.63 22.59
CA TYR A 763 37.70 -14.40 21.87
C TYR A 763 38.89 -14.41 22.83
N GLY A 764 40.02 -14.95 22.35
CA GLY A 764 41.31 -14.83 23.02
C GLY A 764 41.96 -13.46 22.84
N PRO A 765 42.98 -13.11 23.64
CA PRO A 765 43.67 -11.82 23.55
C PRO A 765 44.22 -11.51 22.15
N ASP A 766 44.87 -12.49 21.52
CA ASP A 766 45.45 -12.32 20.18
C ASP A 766 44.38 -12.19 19.09
N GLU A 767 43.20 -12.74 19.31
CA GLU A 767 42.06 -12.60 18.39
C GLU A 767 41.44 -11.21 18.52
N LEU A 768 41.27 -10.71 19.75
CA LEU A 768 40.79 -9.35 20.01
C LEU A 768 41.74 -8.28 19.45
N LEU A 769 43.05 -8.49 19.59
CA LEU A 769 44.07 -7.61 19.01
C LEU A 769 43.95 -7.55 17.49
N ARG A 770 43.86 -8.72 16.83
CA ARG A 770 43.64 -8.80 15.38
C ARG A 770 42.32 -8.16 14.95
N ILE A 771 41.26 -8.29 15.75
CA ILE A 771 39.96 -7.64 15.49
C ILE A 771 40.13 -6.12 15.53
N ALA A 772 40.84 -5.58 16.53
CA ALA A 772 41.08 -4.14 16.64
C ALA A 772 41.95 -3.61 15.48
N GLN A 773 42.94 -4.38 15.03
CA GLN A 773 43.74 -4.05 13.85
C GLN A 773 42.89 -4.02 12.57
N LEU A 774 42.06 -5.04 12.36
CA LEU A 774 41.17 -5.12 11.20
C LEU A 774 40.17 -3.95 11.15
N ILE A 775 39.60 -3.58 12.31
CA ILE A 775 38.67 -2.45 12.39
C ILE A 775 39.39 -1.13 12.07
N ALA A 776 40.62 -0.94 12.54
CA ALA A 776 41.41 0.25 12.22
C ALA A 776 41.73 0.33 10.72
N GLU A 777 42.19 -0.77 10.12
CA GLU A 777 42.49 -0.82 8.69
C GLU A 777 41.26 -0.49 7.83
N GLN A 778 40.10 -1.05 8.18
CA GLN A 778 38.82 -0.71 7.52
C GLN A 778 38.41 0.75 7.70
N GLY A 779 38.81 1.38 8.80
CA GLY A 779 38.63 2.80 9.07
C GLY A 779 39.65 3.72 8.38
N GLY A 780 40.67 3.16 7.72
CA GLY A 780 41.80 3.92 7.17
C GLY A 780 42.82 4.36 8.22
N ASP A 781 42.75 3.79 9.42
CA ASP A 781 43.58 4.10 10.57
C ASP A 781 44.65 3.01 10.79
N HIS A 782 45.75 3.36 11.44
CA HIS A 782 46.78 2.39 11.81
C HIS A 782 47.31 2.67 13.22
N TRP A 783 47.82 1.62 13.86
CA TRP A 783 48.32 1.68 15.23
C TRP A 783 49.84 1.88 15.23
N GLU A 784 50.34 2.68 16.17
CA GLU A 784 51.75 2.66 16.55
C GLU A 784 52.11 1.28 17.12
N GLU A 785 53.35 0.82 16.89
CA GLU A 785 53.82 -0.49 17.39
C GLU A 785 53.68 -0.62 18.91
N ASN A 786 54.08 0.41 19.67
CA ASN A 786 53.92 0.45 21.13
C ASN A 786 52.44 0.50 21.58
N ALA A 787 51.55 1.07 20.76
CA ALA A 787 50.12 1.12 21.07
C ALA A 787 49.47 -0.26 20.95
N LEU A 788 49.97 -1.10 20.03
CA LEU A 788 49.54 -2.50 19.92
C LEU A 788 49.95 -3.32 21.14
N ASP A 789 51.14 -3.08 21.69
CA ASP A 789 51.60 -3.73 22.92
C ASP A 789 50.70 -3.37 24.11
N ASP A 790 50.38 -2.08 24.28
CA ASP A 790 49.47 -1.62 25.33
C ASP A 790 48.06 -2.21 25.16
N LEU A 791 47.56 -2.29 23.92
CA LEU A 791 46.27 -2.88 23.62
C LEU A 791 46.24 -4.40 23.87
N ALA A 792 47.34 -5.10 23.55
CA ALA A 792 47.51 -6.52 23.86
C ALA A 792 47.46 -6.77 25.37
N LEU A 793 48.13 -5.93 26.18
CA LEU A 793 48.07 -6.01 27.64
C LEU A 793 46.66 -5.78 28.18
N VAL A 794 45.91 -4.82 27.62
CA VAL A 794 44.50 -4.59 27.97
C VAL A 794 43.66 -5.84 27.72
N PHE A 795 43.78 -6.46 26.54
CA PHE A 795 43.01 -7.67 26.22
C PHE A 795 43.46 -8.88 27.03
N GLN A 796 44.76 -9.09 27.25
CA GLN A 796 45.26 -10.15 28.13
C GLN A 796 44.70 -10.02 29.54
N ARG A 797 44.62 -8.79 30.09
CA ARG A 797 44.04 -8.53 31.41
C ARG A 797 42.54 -8.81 31.44
N ALA A 798 41.80 -8.38 30.41
CA ALA A 798 40.35 -8.61 30.31
C ALA A 798 40.02 -10.12 30.24
N CYS A 799 40.76 -10.87 29.41
CA CYS A 799 40.59 -12.32 29.30
C CYS A 799 41.06 -13.05 30.56
N GLY A 800 42.22 -12.70 31.11
CA GLY A 800 42.80 -13.35 32.30
C GLY A 800 41.99 -13.16 33.58
N THR A 801 41.18 -12.10 33.65
CA THR A 801 40.22 -11.86 34.75
C THR A 801 38.84 -12.46 34.50
N GLY A 802 38.61 -13.10 33.34
CA GLY A 802 37.33 -13.69 32.97
C GLY A 802 36.23 -12.68 32.63
N ARG A 803 36.57 -11.39 32.50
CA ARG A 803 35.58 -10.31 32.31
C ARG A 803 35.25 -10.03 30.85
N ILE A 804 35.91 -10.69 29.89
CA ILE A 804 35.73 -10.39 28.47
C ILE A 804 34.28 -10.57 27.98
N ASP A 805 33.53 -11.48 28.61
CA ASP A 805 32.13 -11.72 28.30
C ASP A 805 31.23 -10.57 28.75
N GLU A 806 31.50 -10.00 29.93
CA GLU A 806 30.84 -8.79 30.45
C GLU A 806 31.15 -7.57 29.58
N LEU A 807 32.39 -7.49 29.08
CA LEU A 807 32.86 -6.39 28.25
C LEU A 807 32.35 -6.46 26.80
N GLY A 808 31.81 -7.62 26.39
CA GLY A 808 31.21 -7.80 25.07
C GLY A 808 32.19 -8.19 23.97
N ASN A 809 33.30 -8.88 24.30
CA ASN A 809 34.17 -9.54 23.32
C ASN A 809 34.59 -8.63 22.14
N GLY A 810 34.24 -8.95 20.89
CA GLY A 810 34.59 -8.11 19.73
C GLY A 810 33.98 -6.71 19.78
N ARG A 811 32.86 -6.50 20.50
CA ARG A 811 32.34 -5.16 20.78
C ARG A 811 33.29 -4.38 21.68
N PHE A 812 33.96 -5.03 22.65
CA PHE A 812 34.99 -4.38 23.47
C PHE A 812 36.17 -3.91 22.63
N ALA A 813 36.67 -4.74 21.71
CA ALA A 813 37.74 -4.36 20.80
C ALA A 813 37.35 -3.16 19.91
N ARG A 814 36.11 -3.14 19.40
CA ARG A 814 35.56 -1.99 18.68
C ARG A 814 35.47 -0.75 19.56
N SER A 815 34.97 -0.86 20.79
CA SER A 815 34.87 0.26 21.72
C SER A 815 36.23 0.84 22.09
N MET A 816 37.26 -0.02 22.26
CA MET A 816 38.64 0.43 22.45
C MET A 816 39.14 1.25 21.24
N TYR A 817 38.91 0.76 20.02
CA TYR A 817 39.25 1.49 18.80
C TYR A 817 38.52 2.84 18.68
N GLU A 818 37.18 2.83 18.78
CA GLU A 818 36.37 4.05 18.66
C GLU A 818 36.79 5.11 19.70
N LYS A 819 37.12 4.66 20.91
CA LYS A 819 37.56 5.53 21.98
C LYS A 819 38.98 6.06 21.74
N ALA A 820 39.90 5.24 21.25
CA ALA A 820 41.23 5.69 20.83
C ALA A 820 41.15 6.72 19.69
N CYS A 821 40.28 6.51 18.69
CA CYS A 821 40.04 7.49 17.63
C CYS A 821 39.50 8.82 18.18
N ALA A 822 38.65 8.78 19.21
CA ALA A 822 38.15 9.99 19.86
C ALA A 822 39.27 10.73 20.61
N CYS A 823 40.17 10.03 21.29
CA CYS A 823 41.36 10.61 21.92
C CYS A 823 42.28 11.26 20.89
N ARG A 824 42.59 10.53 19.80
CA ARG A 824 43.35 11.07 18.66
C ARG A 824 42.70 12.31 18.09
N ALA A 825 41.38 12.31 17.89
CA ALA A 825 40.68 13.46 17.34
C ALA A 825 40.82 14.72 18.22
N LEU A 826 40.81 14.56 19.55
CA LEU A 826 41.07 15.67 20.48
C LEU A 826 42.51 16.17 20.34
N ARG A 827 43.49 15.26 20.26
CA ARG A 827 44.90 15.60 20.03
C ARG A 827 45.09 16.35 18.70
N ALA A 828 44.56 15.83 17.61
CA ALA A 828 44.65 16.43 16.28
C ALA A 828 43.93 17.79 16.20
N ALA A 829 42.78 17.94 16.87
CA ALA A 829 42.06 19.22 16.93
C ALA A 829 42.90 20.33 17.60
N GLY A 830 43.75 19.98 18.57
CA GLY A 830 44.69 20.90 19.21
C GLY A 830 45.76 21.45 18.25
N LEU A 831 46.07 20.74 17.16
CA LEU A 831 47.04 21.16 16.14
C LEU A 831 46.42 22.05 15.05
N GLY A 832 45.09 22.06 14.92
CA GLY A 832 44.38 22.86 13.94
C GLY A 832 44.85 22.58 12.50
N SER A 833 45.11 23.63 11.73
CA SER A 833 45.58 23.51 10.34
C SER A 833 47.01 22.98 10.18
N ALA A 834 47.75 22.78 11.29
CA ALA A 834 49.09 22.22 11.27
C ALA A 834 49.11 20.68 11.37
N ALA A 835 47.95 20.03 11.53
CA ALA A 835 47.86 18.58 11.60
C ALA A 835 48.33 17.91 10.31
N THR A 836 49.21 16.92 10.46
CA THR A 836 49.71 16.08 9.35
C THR A 836 48.75 14.92 9.07
N THR A 837 48.96 14.20 7.97
CA THR A 837 48.20 12.97 7.68
C THR A 837 48.36 11.92 8.77
N ASP A 838 49.55 11.81 9.36
CA ASP A 838 49.82 10.87 10.45
C ASP A 838 49.06 11.29 11.72
N ASP A 839 48.97 12.58 12.04
CA ASP A 839 48.18 13.05 13.18
C ASP A 839 46.69 12.69 13.07
N LEU A 840 46.19 12.52 11.85
CA LEU A 840 44.80 12.20 11.57
C LEU A 840 44.52 10.69 11.48
N THR A 841 45.55 9.85 11.31
CA THR A 841 45.39 8.41 11.01
C THR A 841 46.13 7.47 11.98
N LEU A 842 47.18 7.94 12.66
CA LEU A 842 47.96 7.15 13.62
C LEU A 842 47.35 7.20 15.02
N LEU A 843 47.08 6.03 15.58
CA LEU A 843 46.64 5.82 16.97
C LEU A 843 47.85 5.50 17.85
N THR A 844 48.10 6.36 18.84
CA THR A 844 49.31 6.27 19.68
C THR A 844 49.05 5.56 21.00
N THR A 845 50.13 5.29 21.73
CA THR A 845 50.11 4.70 23.07
C THR A 845 49.25 5.52 24.05
N ASP A 846 49.35 6.85 24.01
CA ASP A 846 48.56 7.73 24.89
C ASP A 846 47.06 7.65 24.57
N ASP A 847 46.69 7.55 23.29
CA ASP A 847 45.31 7.41 22.84
C ASP A 847 44.67 6.12 23.40
N VAL A 848 45.43 5.01 23.44
CA VAL A 848 44.99 3.71 24.01
C VAL A 848 44.83 3.78 25.53
N ARG A 849 45.78 4.40 26.23
CA ARG A 849 45.74 4.52 27.70
C ARG A 849 44.55 5.35 28.16
N ASP A 850 44.33 6.50 27.51
CA ASP A 850 43.20 7.37 27.81
C ASP A 850 41.87 6.68 27.47
N ALA A 851 41.83 5.93 26.36
CA ALA A 851 40.66 5.15 26.00
C ALA A 851 40.31 4.08 27.04
N PHE A 852 41.31 3.34 27.50
CA PHE A 852 41.13 2.33 28.54
C PHE A 852 40.71 2.95 29.88
N ALA A 853 41.31 4.08 30.27
CA ALA A 853 40.96 4.80 31.48
C ALA A 853 39.49 5.23 31.48
N GLU A 854 38.98 5.77 30.37
CA GLU A 854 37.57 6.18 30.29
C GLU A 854 36.61 5.00 30.31
N LEU A 855 36.94 3.90 29.62
CA LEU A 855 36.09 2.71 29.60
C LEU A 855 36.04 2.03 30.97
N THR A 856 37.16 1.96 31.68
CA THR A 856 37.22 1.39 33.04
C THR A 856 36.52 2.25 34.08
N HIS A 857 36.51 3.59 33.93
CA HIS A 857 35.78 4.49 34.82
C HIS A 857 34.25 4.31 34.75
N ARG A 858 33.73 3.66 33.70
CA ARG A 858 32.31 3.28 33.55
C ARG A 858 32.00 1.86 34.04
N LEU A 859 33.03 1.07 34.33
CA LEU A 859 32.94 -0.34 34.73
C LEU A 859 33.22 -0.56 36.23
N ALA A 860 33.63 0.49 36.94
CA ALA A 860 33.72 0.59 38.40
C ALA A 860 32.53 1.41 38.92
#